data_AF-A0ABD5WPW3-F1
#
_entry.id   AF-A0ABD5WPW3-F1
#
_cell.length_a   1.000
_cell.length_b   1.000
_cell.length_c   1.000
_cell.angle_alpha   90.00
_cell.angle_beta   90.00
_cell.angle_gamma   90.00
#
_symmetry.space_group_name_H-M   'P 1'
#
loop_
_entity.id
_entity.type
_entity.pdbx_description
1 polymer ?
#
loop_
_entity_poly.entity_id
_entity_poly.type
_entity_poly.pdbx_seq_one_letter_code
_entity_poly.pdbx_strand_id
1 'polypeptide(L)'
;MTIAVLPDGTSSTLDTFEQYAYNFITDTGAGDATRVSPTYDQAAGEVRTTYSFNTTTKPESQASGTITGLYPHQHKYLDDSTLAYTYECPRGTMKTTSGSSFTTTHPFRGILPFLPDEGSYDSSELSSYVNEVSASYDDSQGSGTYWTGKDYGRMAEAAPIADQVGNTSKRDALHDAIRTELEDWLTASNGESENLFYYNDQWGTLLGYPDSFGAASSLNDHHFHYGYFVRGAAELARNDESWSADSNWGGMVDLLVRDYANWERPNGANTQEPADNPADSFPFLRNFSPFGGHSWAAGTAEFADGNNQESSSEAIHAYGAMVQWAVFTGNDEMLNWAAYLYTHEMLASMEYWFDVDNQNQPDGWDHDTAGIVWGDKYAYGTWFSSDSEAIHGINYLPFGGHSLYLGWDADLAERNYSEAVANDDNGGAWDYWPDIMWNYRAFSNVSDAKDMFQSAKNYTPEAGETKAHTYHWIYNIDAMGNPDPSVTADYPLAYAFDDGTETTYVAYNGEDASITVTFSDGTSLSVPANSMATSTGDSSDPSDTTAPTTPSNLSSTGHTSSSVSLAWDAASDSGSGVDHYNVYVDGTRSQQVSAGTTMTTVSGLASGTTYDFYVTAVDGAGNESGASNTVSVTTDSSGNSDYSQSATRIDGSDGDTAIDELLFEFVSNVGSDWVDVHYTVNGGTQYNYRMNNPSGDTHTLDTSPDYVVGDFSSGDNVEYYFTYEKNGGANDTEWFSLTY
;
A
#
# COMPACT_ATOMS: atom_id res chain seq x y z
N MET A 1 48.24 -3.36 22.65
CA MET A 1 48.68 -2.28 21.74
C MET A 1 47.44 -1.80 21.04
N THR A 2 47.23 -0.49 20.96
CA THR A 2 46.18 0.16 20.18
C THR A 2 46.83 1.09 19.16
N ILE A 3 46.11 1.36 18.08
CA ILE A 3 46.52 2.27 17.02
C ILE A 3 45.32 3.18 16.75
N ALA A 4 45.58 4.47 16.55
CA ALA A 4 44.60 5.43 16.08
C ALA A 4 45.14 6.14 14.85
N VAL A 5 44.30 6.30 13.84
CA VAL A 5 44.52 7.32 12.80
C VAL A 5 44.21 8.66 13.47
N LEU A 6 45.08 9.67 13.28
CA LEU A 6 44.88 11.00 13.85
C LEU A 6 44.45 11.97 12.75
N PRO A 7 43.56 12.93 13.04
CA PRO A 7 43.09 13.94 12.08
C PRO A 7 44.20 14.96 11.72
N ASP A 8 45.19 15.11 12.61
CA ASP A 8 46.34 15.98 12.44
C ASP A 8 47.56 15.47 13.23
N GLY A 9 48.72 16.08 13.00
CA GLY A 9 49.99 15.70 13.65
C GLY A 9 50.31 16.46 14.94
N THR A 10 49.34 17.12 15.59
CA THR A 10 49.60 17.93 16.78
C THR A 10 49.66 17.09 18.06
N SER A 11 50.46 17.53 19.04
CA SER A 11 50.52 16.88 20.35
C SER A 11 49.19 16.93 21.09
N SER A 12 48.41 18.01 20.93
CA SER A 12 47.09 18.13 21.58
C SER A 12 46.10 17.06 21.11
N THR A 13 46.12 16.74 19.81
CA THR A 13 45.31 15.68 19.22
C THR A 13 45.77 14.31 19.73
N LEU A 14 47.09 14.05 19.74
CA LEU A 14 47.63 12.81 20.31
C LEU A 14 47.24 12.63 21.78
N ASP A 15 47.40 13.67 22.61
CA ASP A 15 47.06 13.66 24.03
C ASP A 15 45.55 13.41 24.25
N THR A 16 44.70 13.84 23.32
CA THR A 16 43.26 13.56 23.40
C THR A 16 42.96 12.09 23.11
N PHE A 17 43.54 11.52 22.04
CA PHE A 17 43.31 10.12 21.68
C PHE A 17 43.94 9.15 22.70
N GLU A 18 45.09 9.51 23.29
CA GLU A 18 45.76 8.69 24.32
C GLU A 18 44.85 8.45 25.54
N GLN A 19 43.98 9.40 25.89
CA GLN A 19 43.05 9.26 27.02
C GLN A 19 42.10 8.06 26.90
N TYR A 20 41.72 7.71 25.65
CA TYR A 20 40.78 6.63 25.33
C TYR A 20 41.47 5.38 24.80
N ALA A 21 42.74 5.47 24.38
CA ALA A 21 43.47 4.42 23.67
C ALA A 21 43.61 3.08 24.44
N TYR A 22 43.26 3.02 25.71
CA TYR A 22 43.38 1.84 26.56
C TYR A 22 42.02 1.24 26.98
N ASN A 23 40.92 1.79 26.46
CA ASN A 23 39.57 1.21 26.53
C ASN A 23 39.33 0.35 25.29
N PHE A 24 39.50 -0.96 25.43
CA PHE A 24 39.31 -1.89 24.31
C PHE A 24 37.82 -2.18 24.16
N ILE A 25 37.26 -1.90 22.99
CA ILE A 25 35.89 -2.32 22.66
C ILE A 25 35.84 -3.86 22.70
N THR A 26 34.91 -4.42 23.47
CA THR A 26 34.81 -5.86 23.70
C THR A 26 33.38 -6.34 23.62
N ASP A 27 33.20 -7.45 22.93
CA ASP A 27 31.96 -8.22 22.93
C ASP A 27 31.75 -8.92 24.29
N THR A 28 30.51 -8.92 24.77
CA THR A 28 30.06 -9.62 25.98
C THR A 28 29.71 -11.08 25.73
N GLY A 29 29.88 -11.58 24.50
CA GLY A 29 29.59 -12.95 24.09
C GLY A 29 28.26 -13.13 23.35
N ALA A 30 27.60 -12.03 22.97
CA ALA A 30 26.35 -11.99 22.22
C ALA A 30 26.45 -11.17 20.91
N GLY A 31 27.66 -10.85 20.44
CA GLY A 31 27.87 -9.94 19.30
C GLY A 31 27.71 -8.46 19.66
N ASP A 32 27.77 -8.12 20.96
CA ASP A 32 27.31 -6.84 21.54
C ASP A 32 28.46 -5.85 21.83
N ALA A 33 29.54 -5.92 21.04
CA ALA A 33 30.68 -4.99 21.19
C ALA A 33 30.25 -3.52 21.01
N THR A 34 29.42 -3.28 20.00
CA THR A 34 28.62 -2.06 19.83
C THR A 34 27.15 -2.47 19.83
N ARG A 35 26.39 -1.99 20.82
CA ARG A 35 24.98 -2.33 20.98
C ARG A 35 24.11 -1.18 20.47
N VAL A 36 23.17 -1.50 19.59
CA VAL A 36 22.16 -0.55 19.10
C VAL A 36 20.84 -0.82 19.81
N SER A 37 20.18 0.24 20.26
CA SER A 37 18.93 0.18 21.01
C SER A 37 18.01 1.29 20.50
N PRO A 38 17.15 0.98 19.51
CA PRO A 38 16.17 1.93 19.00
C PRO A 38 14.92 1.97 19.88
N THR A 39 14.26 3.12 19.85
CA THR A 39 12.93 3.33 20.42
C THR A 39 12.13 4.17 19.44
N TYR A 40 11.02 3.63 18.94
CA TYR A 40 10.04 4.37 18.17
C TYR A 40 9.03 5.01 19.13
N ASP A 41 9.13 6.33 19.28
CA ASP A 41 8.14 7.14 19.99
C ASP A 41 7.05 7.53 18.98
N GLN A 42 5.98 6.73 18.93
CA GLN A 42 4.87 6.97 18.01
C GLN A 42 4.29 8.36 18.20
N ALA A 43 4.04 8.79 19.44
CA ALA A 43 3.44 10.09 19.74
C ALA A 43 4.26 11.29 19.23
N ALA A 44 5.58 11.14 19.13
CA ALA A 44 6.45 12.15 18.55
C ALA A 44 6.68 11.95 17.04
N GLY A 45 6.39 10.78 16.49
CA GLY A 45 6.79 10.38 15.15
C GLY A 45 8.32 10.34 15.01
N GLU A 46 9.02 9.79 16.02
CA GLU A 46 10.49 9.80 16.07
C GLU A 46 11.08 8.44 16.44
N VAL A 47 12.18 8.07 15.78
CA VAL A 47 13.05 6.96 16.16
C VAL A 47 14.29 7.51 16.87
N ARG A 48 14.42 7.17 18.15
CA ARG A 48 15.59 7.47 18.97
C ARG A 48 16.48 6.23 19.05
N THR A 49 17.72 6.35 18.59
CA THR A 49 18.66 5.22 18.54
C THR A 49 19.89 5.49 19.41
N THR A 50 20.10 4.65 20.42
CA THR A 50 21.33 4.72 21.26
C THR A 50 22.34 3.66 20.84
N TYR A 51 23.55 4.11 20.52
CA TYR A 51 24.71 3.28 20.22
C TYR A 51 25.59 3.22 21.47
N SER A 52 25.75 2.04 22.06
CA SER A 52 26.52 1.84 23.29
C SER A 52 27.75 0.97 23.06
N PHE A 53 28.84 1.32 23.73
CA PHE A 53 30.14 0.66 23.59
C PHE A 53 30.52 -0.06 24.87
N ASN A 54 30.66 -1.38 24.78
CA ASN A 54 31.21 -2.17 25.87
C ASN A 54 32.74 -2.10 25.82
N THR A 55 33.37 -1.64 26.90
CA THR A 55 34.84 -1.49 26.95
C THR A 55 35.47 -2.31 28.07
N THR A 56 36.53 -3.04 27.75
CA THR A 56 37.50 -3.56 28.73
C THR A 56 38.63 -2.54 28.92
N THR A 57 38.55 -1.80 30.03
CA THR A 57 39.51 -0.76 30.44
C THR A 57 40.82 -1.36 30.97
N LYS A 58 41.98 -0.81 30.56
CA LYS A 58 43.30 -1.10 31.17
C LYS A 58 43.71 -0.01 32.17
N PRO A 59 44.63 -0.30 33.12
CA PRO A 59 45.08 0.68 34.13
C PRO A 59 45.61 2.01 33.57
N GLU A 60 46.09 2.01 32.32
CA GLU A 60 46.62 3.18 31.62
C GLU A 60 45.53 4.13 31.09
N SER A 61 44.26 3.71 31.08
CA SER A 61 43.14 4.53 30.56
C SER A 61 42.92 5.76 31.42
N GLN A 62 42.75 6.92 30.79
CA GLN A 62 42.58 8.20 31.50
C GLN A 62 41.17 8.77 31.37
N ALA A 63 40.39 8.28 30.41
CA ALA A 63 38.96 8.57 30.23
C ALA A 63 38.16 7.26 30.11
N SER A 64 36.84 7.34 30.24
CA SER A 64 35.89 6.24 30.01
C SER A 64 35.29 6.30 28.60
N GLY A 65 34.98 5.14 28.00
CA GLY A 65 34.39 5.07 26.66
C GLY A 65 35.42 5.09 25.54
N THR A 66 35.03 5.57 24.36
CA THR A 66 35.89 5.67 23.17
C THR A 66 35.68 7.00 22.45
N ILE A 67 36.53 7.30 21.47
CA ILE A 67 36.26 8.27 20.42
C ILE A 67 35.62 7.51 19.25
N THR A 68 34.52 8.02 18.71
CA THR A 68 33.75 7.39 17.64
C THR A 68 33.69 8.32 16.44
N GLY A 69 34.02 7.81 15.25
CA GLY A 69 33.72 8.48 13.99
C GLY A 69 32.27 8.20 13.58
N LEU A 70 31.52 9.25 13.33
CA LEU A 70 30.10 9.24 12.96
C LEU A 70 29.98 9.56 11.48
N TYR A 71 29.24 8.73 10.74
CA TYR A 71 28.91 9.00 9.34
C TYR A 71 27.93 10.18 9.19
N PRO A 72 27.75 10.75 7.97
CA PRO A 72 26.81 11.85 7.74
C PRO A 72 25.40 11.61 8.26
N HIS A 73 24.81 10.45 7.94
CA HIS A 73 23.47 10.08 8.44
C HIS A 73 23.36 10.04 9.97
N GLN A 74 24.47 9.86 10.71
CA GLN A 74 24.47 9.87 12.18
C GLN A 74 24.68 11.29 12.71
N HIS A 75 25.72 11.99 12.24
CA HIS A 75 26.10 13.25 12.86
C HIS A 75 25.14 14.40 12.53
N LYS A 76 24.33 14.29 11.48
CA LYS A 76 23.26 15.26 11.15
C LYS A 76 22.09 15.19 12.14
N TYR A 77 21.91 14.04 12.79
CA TYR A 77 20.82 13.73 13.71
C TYR A 77 21.32 13.41 15.13
N LEU A 78 22.53 13.84 15.47
CA LEU A 78 23.18 13.55 16.75
C LEU A 78 22.61 14.42 17.87
N ASP A 79 22.15 13.80 18.96
CA ASP A 79 21.71 14.51 20.18
C ASP A 79 22.92 15.06 20.99
N ASP A 80 24.04 14.35 20.91
CA ASP A 80 25.29 14.68 21.59
C ASP A 80 26.14 15.72 20.85
N SER A 81 27.17 16.25 21.52
CA SER A 81 28.13 17.18 20.89
C SER A 81 29.21 16.45 20.08
N THR A 82 29.63 17.05 18.97
CA THR A 82 30.81 16.62 18.22
C THR A 82 32.11 17.22 18.78
N LEU A 83 33.21 16.51 18.60
CA LEU A 83 34.57 17.03 18.76
C LEU A 83 35.00 17.76 17.48
N ALA A 84 36.10 18.51 17.56
CA ALA A 84 36.65 19.26 16.42
C ALA A 84 37.36 18.39 15.36
N TYR A 85 37.38 17.06 15.53
CA TYR A 85 38.14 16.14 14.68
C TYR A 85 37.24 15.52 13.60
N THR A 86 37.70 15.52 12.35
CA THR A 86 37.01 14.94 11.20
C THR A 86 37.91 14.01 10.40
N TYR A 87 37.28 13.10 9.63
CA TYR A 87 37.95 12.23 8.68
C TYR A 87 37.16 12.17 7.39
N GLU A 88 37.82 12.26 6.24
CA GLU A 88 37.17 11.94 4.97
C GLU A 88 37.13 10.43 4.78
N CYS A 89 35.96 9.90 4.42
CA CYS A 89 35.78 8.52 4.03
C CYS A 89 35.00 8.45 2.71
N PRO A 90 34.86 7.26 2.10
CA PRO A 90 34.05 7.08 0.90
C PRO A 90 32.58 7.52 1.05
N ARG A 91 32.09 7.75 2.27
CA ARG A 91 30.73 8.25 2.56
C ARG A 91 30.68 9.74 2.90
N GLY A 92 31.73 10.49 2.58
CA GLY A 92 31.86 11.90 2.94
C GLY A 92 32.58 12.12 4.27
N THR A 93 32.40 13.31 4.83
CA THR A 93 33.10 13.70 6.06
C THR A 93 32.49 13.03 7.28
N MET A 94 33.27 12.19 7.96
CA MET A 94 32.95 11.71 9.30
C MET A 94 33.28 12.78 10.34
N LYS A 95 32.34 13.06 11.24
CA LYS A 95 32.59 13.85 12.46
C LYS A 95 32.91 12.90 13.62
N THR A 96 33.45 13.41 14.71
CA THR A 96 33.75 12.56 15.88
C THR A 96 32.96 12.97 17.11
N THR A 97 32.67 12.00 17.96
CA THR A 97 32.17 12.20 19.33
C THR A 97 33.00 11.35 20.30
N SER A 98 32.80 11.52 21.61
CA SER A 98 33.45 10.68 22.62
C SER A 98 32.49 10.31 23.74
N GLY A 99 32.57 9.07 24.21
CA GLY A 99 31.75 8.58 25.29
C GLY A 99 31.65 7.06 25.32
N SER A 100 30.91 6.53 26.29
CA SER A 100 30.50 5.11 26.29
C SER A 100 29.29 4.86 25.40
N SER A 101 28.65 5.91 24.89
CA SER A 101 27.52 5.83 23.98
C SER A 101 27.33 7.16 23.26
N PHE A 102 26.52 7.16 22.22
CA PHE A 102 25.89 8.35 21.65
C PHE A 102 24.46 8.04 21.19
N THR A 103 23.65 9.08 21.01
CA THR A 103 22.25 8.94 20.58
C THR A 103 21.96 9.77 19.32
N THR A 104 21.20 9.19 18.40
CA THR A 104 20.58 9.92 17.27
C THR A 104 19.07 9.92 17.41
N THR A 105 18.42 10.98 16.93
CA THR A 105 16.95 11.09 16.87
C THR A 105 16.53 11.44 15.45
N HIS A 106 15.75 10.57 14.83
CA HIS A 106 15.30 10.70 13.45
C HIS A 106 13.77 10.80 13.40
N PRO A 107 13.18 11.70 12.62
CA PRO A 107 11.74 11.65 12.35
C PRO A 107 11.39 10.39 11.55
N PHE A 108 10.37 9.67 12.00
CA PHE A 108 9.66 8.64 11.24
C PHE A 108 8.34 9.23 10.75
N ARG A 109 8.22 9.36 9.43
CA ARG A 109 7.10 10.06 8.76
C ARG A 109 5.96 9.14 8.35
N GLY A 110 5.97 7.92 8.86
CA GLY A 110 5.03 6.87 8.47
C GLY A 110 5.27 6.33 7.07
N ILE A 111 4.37 5.44 6.66
CA ILE A 111 4.21 4.92 5.31
C ILE A 111 2.71 4.75 5.05
N LEU A 112 2.31 4.47 3.82
CA LEU A 112 0.93 4.03 3.53
C LEU A 112 0.91 2.58 3.01
N PRO A 113 -0.15 1.80 3.28
CA PRO A 113 -0.32 0.48 2.66
C PRO A 113 -0.61 0.58 1.15
N PHE A 114 -1.25 1.66 0.71
CA PHE A 114 -1.55 2.05 -0.67
C PHE A 114 -1.92 3.54 -0.69
N LEU A 115 -1.98 4.19 -1.86
CA LEU A 115 -2.44 5.59 -1.97
C LEU A 115 -3.98 5.68 -1.91
N PRO A 116 -4.56 6.80 -1.41
CA PRO A 116 -6.01 7.01 -1.41
C PRO A 116 -6.57 7.18 -2.84
N ASP A 117 -7.89 7.32 -2.95
CA ASP A 117 -8.63 7.56 -4.21
C ASP A 117 -8.91 9.06 -4.37
N GLU A 118 -7.84 9.89 -4.40
CA GLU A 118 -7.95 11.35 -4.58
C GLU A 118 -7.68 11.78 -6.03
N GLY A 119 -7.15 10.86 -6.85
CA GLY A 119 -6.69 11.14 -8.20
C GLY A 119 -7.82 11.51 -9.17
N SER A 120 -7.58 12.53 -9.99
CA SER A 120 -8.52 13.00 -11.02
C SER A 120 -8.52 12.17 -12.32
N TYR A 121 -8.45 10.85 -12.22
CA TYR A 121 -8.42 9.93 -13.37
C TYR A 121 -9.82 9.63 -13.95
N ASP A 122 -9.85 9.11 -15.17
CA ASP A 122 -11.05 8.46 -15.70
C ASP A 122 -11.23 7.09 -15.02
N SER A 123 -12.22 6.98 -14.14
CA SER A 123 -12.48 5.75 -13.37
C SER A 123 -12.77 4.53 -14.26
N SER A 124 -13.32 4.74 -15.47
CA SER A 124 -13.55 3.65 -16.42
C SER A 124 -12.25 3.16 -17.06
N GLU A 125 -11.32 4.08 -17.34
CA GLU A 125 -9.99 3.76 -17.83
C GLU A 125 -9.18 3.03 -16.75
N LEU A 126 -9.19 3.54 -15.50
CA LEU A 126 -8.53 2.89 -14.38
C LEU A 126 -9.08 1.47 -14.14
N SER A 127 -10.41 1.31 -14.18
CA SER A 127 -11.06 0.00 -14.07
C SER A 127 -10.66 -0.95 -15.21
N SER A 128 -10.47 -0.44 -16.44
CA SER A 128 -9.92 -1.23 -17.55
C SER A 128 -8.50 -1.72 -17.24
N TYR A 129 -7.62 -0.86 -16.73
CA TYR A 129 -6.26 -1.27 -16.36
C TYR A 129 -6.23 -2.27 -15.20
N VAL A 130 -7.12 -2.12 -14.21
CA VAL A 130 -7.31 -3.12 -13.14
C VAL A 130 -7.68 -4.48 -13.74
N ASN A 131 -8.55 -4.50 -14.74
CA ASN A 131 -8.94 -5.74 -15.40
C ASN A 131 -7.80 -6.41 -16.19
N GLU A 132 -6.85 -5.62 -16.72
CA GLU A 132 -5.63 -6.12 -17.38
C GLU A 132 -4.68 -6.85 -16.42
N VAL A 133 -4.73 -6.57 -15.11
CA VAL A 133 -3.85 -7.23 -14.13
C VAL A 133 -4.21 -8.71 -14.02
N SER A 134 -3.20 -9.56 -14.23
CA SER A 134 -3.33 -11.01 -14.10
C SER A 134 -3.49 -11.40 -12.63
N ALA A 135 -4.48 -12.25 -12.33
CA ALA A 135 -4.68 -12.85 -11.03
C ALA A 135 -4.14 -14.30 -11.03
N SER A 136 -2.89 -14.44 -11.47
CA SER A 136 -2.17 -15.71 -11.50
C SER A 136 -0.67 -15.43 -11.52
N TYR A 137 0.11 -16.34 -10.94
CA TYR A 137 1.56 -16.30 -11.02
C TYR A 137 2.03 -16.33 -12.49
N ASP A 138 3.01 -15.48 -12.80
CA ASP A 138 3.63 -15.30 -14.10
C ASP A 138 5.14 -15.54 -14.00
N ASP A 139 5.58 -16.71 -14.46
CA ASP A 139 6.99 -17.10 -14.49
C ASP A 139 7.71 -16.67 -15.77
N SER A 140 7.07 -15.87 -16.63
CA SER A 140 7.63 -15.52 -17.94
C SER A 140 8.90 -14.65 -17.85
N GLN A 141 9.05 -13.89 -16.77
CA GLN A 141 10.22 -13.06 -16.47
C GLN A 141 11.33 -13.85 -15.76
N GLY A 142 10.96 -14.94 -15.08
CA GLY A 142 11.88 -15.83 -14.39
C GLY A 142 11.19 -16.62 -13.28
N SER A 143 11.97 -17.46 -12.60
CA SER A 143 11.49 -18.28 -11.47
C SER A 143 12.32 -18.06 -10.22
N GLY A 144 11.78 -18.53 -9.09
CA GLY A 144 12.41 -18.40 -7.78
C GLY A 144 11.92 -17.16 -7.04
N THR A 145 12.42 -17.00 -5.81
CA THR A 145 11.86 -16.05 -4.85
C THR A 145 11.86 -14.60 -5.32
N TYR A 146 12.81 -14.15 -6.16
CA TYR A 146 12.79 -12.76 -6.65
C TYR A 146 11.58 -12.48 -7.53
N TRP A 147 11.37 -13.32 -8.55
CA TRP A 147 10.32 -13.12 -9.55
C TRP A 147 8.93 -13.39 -8.96
N THR A 148 8.80 -14.43 -8.12
CA THR A 148 7.59 -14.66 -7.33
C THR A 148 7.30 -13.46 -6.42
N GLY A 149 8.32 -12.88 -5.79
CA GLY A 149 8.19 -11.67 -4.98
C GLY A 149 7.63 -10.50 -5.79
N LYS A 150 8.22 -10.18 -6.94
CA LYS A 150 7.73 -9.07 -7.78
C LYS A 150 6.26 -9.23 -8.18
N ASP A 151 5.85 -10.47 -8.43
CA ASP A 151 4.45 -10.81 -8.69
C ASP A 151 3.53 -10.54 -7.49
N TYR A 152 3.97 -10.84 -6.26
CA TYR A 152 3.23 -10.41 -5.06
C TYR A 152 3.13 -8.90 -4.96
N GLY A 153 4.23 -8.18 -5.23
CA GLY A 153 4.27 -6.72 -5.23
C GLY A 153 3.20 -6.12 -6.15
N ARG A 154 3.22 -6.49 -7.44
CA ARG A 154 2.27 -5.94 -8.43
C ARG A 154 0.81 -6.22 -8.05
N MET A 155 0.52 -7.42 -7.54
CA MET A 155 -0.84 -7.80 -7.15
C MET A 155 -1.28 -7.09 -5.86
N ALA A 156 -0.37 -6.92 -4.91
CA ALA A 156 -0.63 -6.23 -3.64
C ALA A 156 -0.85 -4.72 -3.80
N GLU A 157 -0.21 -4.09 -4.79
CA GLU A 157 -0.49 -2.69 -5.14
C GLU A 157 -1.76 -2.53 -6.01
N ALA A 158 -2.10 -3.53 -6.84
CA ALA A 158 -3.30 -3.49 -7.68
C ALA A 158 -4.61 -3.82 -6.94
N ALA A 159 -4.58 -4.67 -5.90
CA ALA A 159 -5.78 -5.11 -5.20
C ALA A 159 -6.55 -3.98 -4.49
N PRO A 160 -5.90 -3.03 -3.78
CA PRO A 160 -6.59 -1.87 -3.20
C PRO A 160 -7.21 -0.96 -4.27
N ILE A 161 -6.54 -0.78 -5.41
CA ILE A 161 -7.06 0.00 -6.54
C ILE A 161 -8.31 -0.66 -7.12
N ALA A 162 -8.32 -1.99 -7.21
CA ALA A 162 -9.50 -2.74 -7.63
C ALA A 162 -10.68 -2.50 -6.68
N ASP A 163 -10.43 -2.38 -5.37
CA ASP A 163 -11.47 -2.05 -4.39
C ASP A 163 -11.98 -0.61 -4.53
N GLN A 164 -11.07 0.37 -4.70
CA GLN A 164 -11.40 1.79 -4.89
C GLN A 164 -12.31 2.01 -6.11
N VAL A 165 -12.07 1.31 -7.22
CA VAL A 165 -12.95 1.36 -8.41
C VAL A 165 -14.20 0.46 -8.31
N GLY A 166 -14.46 -0.15 -7.15
CA GLY A 166 -15.61 -1.02 -6.89
C GLY A 166 -15.54 -2.41 -7.53
N ASN A 167 -14.39 -2.83 -8.05
CA ASN A 167 -14.16 -4.14 -8.66
C ASN A 167 -13.70 -5.18 -7.61
N THR A 168 -14.58 -5.45 -6.67
CA THR A 168 -14.32 -6.39 -5.56
C THR A 168 -14.03 -7.81 -6.02
N SER A 169 -14.62 -8.26 -7.14
CA SER A 169 -14.31 -9.57 -7.71
C SER A 169 -12.87 -9.68 -8.20
N LYS A 170 -12.31 -8.61 -8.80
CA LYS A 170 -10.89 -8.60 -9.17
C LYS A 170 -9.99 -8.51 -7.94
N ARG A 171 -10.33 -7.67 -6.95
CA ARG A 171 -9.62 -7.61 -5.67
C ARG A 171 -9.50 -9.01 -5.05
N ASP A 172 -10.63 -9.70 -4.90
CA ASP A 172 -10.68 -11.04 -4.30
C ASP A 172 -9.84 -12.04 -5.11
N ALA A 173 -9.90 -11.98 -6.46
CA ALA A 173 -9.08 -12.84 -7.31
C ALA A 173 -7.56 -12.58 -7.14
N LEU A 174 -7.14 -11.32 -7.00
CA LEU A 174 -5.74 -10.97 -6.74
C LEU A 174 -5.29 -11.46 -5.35
N HIS A 175 -6.13 -11.26 -4.32
CA HIS A 175 -5.87 -11.80 -2.98
C HIS A 175 -5.79 -13.32 -2.96
N ASP A 176 -6.69 -14.01 -3.67
CA ASP A 176 -6.68 -15.47 -3.78
C ASP A 176 -5.42 -15.98 -4.50
N ALA A 177 -4.93 -15.25 -5.51
CA ALA A 177 -3.68 -15.58 -6.20
C ALA A 177 -2.47 -15.42 -5.28
N ILE A 178 -2.36 -14.29 -4.55
CA ILE A 178 -1.30 -14.08 -3.54
C ILE A 178 -1.36 -15.17 -2.48
N ARG A 179 -2.55 -15.47 -1.94
CA ARG A 179 -2.76 -16.48 -0.92
C ARG A 179 -2.32 -17.86 -1.40
N THR A 180 -2.80 -18.30 -2.56
CA THR A 180 -2.50 -19.63 -3.09
C THR A 180 -1.00 -19.86 -3.23
N GLU A 181 -0.28 -18.89 -3.78
CA GLU A 181 1.16 -19.00 -3.97
C GLU A 181 1.94 -18.88 -2.65
N LEU A 182 1.55 -17.98 -1.74
CA LEU A 182 2.19 -17.90 -0.43
C LEU A 182 2.01 -19.22 0.35
N GLU A 183 0.81 -19.78 0.37
CA GLU A 183 0.55 -21.05 1.07
C GLU A 183 1.37 -22.22 0.50
N ASP A 184 1.64 -22.21 -0.81
CA ASP A 184 2.55 -23.16 -1.47
C ASP A 184 3.99 -22.96 -0.95
N TRP A 185 4.55 -21.76 -1.11
CA TRP A 185 5.93 -21.44 -0.71
C TRP A 185 6.21 -21.61 0.79
N LEU A 186 5.24 -21.31 1.64
CA LEU A 186 5.36 -21.43 3.09
C LEU A 186 5.16 -22.87 3.58
N THR A 187 4.90 -23.82 2.67
CA THR A 187 4.81 -25.25 2.97
C THR A 187 6.02 -25.98 2.41
N ALA A 188 6.66 -26.82 3.24
CA ALA A 188 7.71 -27.73 2.78
C ALA A 188 7.28 -29.18 2.98
N SER A 189 6.96 -29.87 1.88
CA SER A 189 6.50 -31.25 1.86
C SER A 189 7.62 -32.25 1.53
N ASN A 190 7.50 -33.48 2.05
CA ASN A 190 8.51 -34.51 1.80
C ASN A 190 8.58 -34.88 0.30
N GLY A 191 9.72 -34.61 -0.33
CA GLY A 191 9.99 -34.89 -1.75
C GLY A 191 9.76 -33.71 -2.68
N GLU A 192 9.38 -32.55 -2.15
CA GLU A 192 9.31 -31.27 -2.86
C GLU A 192 10.70 -30.73 -3.16
N SER A 193 10.84 -29.98 -4.26
CA SER A 193 12.13 -29.46 -4.73
C SER A 193 12.10 -28.02 -5.22
N GLU A 194 10.91 -27.42 -5.31
CA GLU A 194 10.64 -26.07 -5.79
C GLU A 194 9.51 -25.50 -4.92
N ASN A 195 9.37 -24.19 -4.87
CA ASN A 195 8.41 -23.45 -4.06
C ASN A 195 8.45 -23.84 -2.57
N LEU A 196 9.65 -23.83 -1.98
CA LEU A 196 9.81 -24.11 -0.55
C LEU A 196 10.92 -23.29 0.07
N PHE A 197 10.87 -23.12 1.39
CA PHE A 197 11.98 -22.64 2.20
C PHE A 197 12.66 -23.78 2.95
N TYR A 198 13.97 -23.90 2.78
CA TYR A 198 14.82 -24.84 3.50
C TYR A 198 15.67 -24.11 4.55
N TYR A 199 15.61 -24.55 5.80
CA TYR A 199 16.46 -24.01 6.85
C TYR A 199 17.87 -24.65 6.83
N ASN A 200 18.88 -23.83 6.59
CA ASN A 200 20.28 -24.20 6.68
C ASN A 200 20.81 -23.94 8.10
N ASP A 201 21.02 -25.02 8.86
CA ASP A 201 21.46 -24.97 10.26
C ASP A 201 22.94 -24.59 10.46
N GLN A 202 23.75 -24.67 9.40
CA GLN A 202 25.16 -24.30 9.47
C GLN A 202 25.35 -22.79 9.55
N TRP A 203 24.54 -22.05 8.79
CA TRP A 203 24.55 -20.59 8.75
C TRP A 203 23.44 -19.95 9.60
N GLY A 204 22.37 -20.68 9.90
CA GLY A 204 21.17 -20.15 10.56
C GLY A 204 20.39 -19.26 9.62
N THR A 205 19.84 -19.83 8.54
CA THR A 205 19.16 -19.06 7.48
C THR A 205 18.14 -19.89 6.69
N LEU A 206 17.07 -19.24 6.22
CA LEU A 206 16.09 -19.81 5.30
C LEU A 206 16.52 -19.56 3.85
N LEU A 207 16.55 -20.63 3.06
CA LEU A 207 16.91 -20.63 1.65
C LEU A 207 15.68 -21.01 0.82
N GLY A 208 15.17 -20.07 0.02
CA GLY A 208 14.09 -20.34 -0.93
C GLY A 208 14.60 -21.08 -2.17
N TYR A 209 13.85 -22.08 -2.65
CA TYR A 209 14.13 -22.79 -3.89
C TYR A 209 12.94 -22.73 -4.86
N PRO A 210 13.15 -22.50 -6.17
CA PRO A 210 14.47 -22.44 -6.85
C PRO A 210 15.27 -21.16 -6.54
N ASP A 211 16.60 -21.30 -6.61
CA ASP A 211 17.54 -20.20 -6.36
C ASP A 211 17.46 -19.15 -7.48
N SER A 212 17.54 -17.88 -7.12
CA SER A 212 17.66 -16.75 -8.04
C SER A 212 18.67 -15.75 -7.45
N PHE A 213 19.53 -15.18 -8.31
CA PHE A 213 20.55 -14.17 -7.96
C PHE A 213 21.52 -14.55 -6.82
N GLY A 214 21.60 -15.83 -6.49
CA GLY A 214 22.47 -16.34 -5.43
C GLY A 214 21.89 -16.20 -4.03
N ALA A 215 20.58 -16.02 -3.89
CA ALA A 215 19.90 -16.01 -2.60
C ALA A 215 20.18 -17.31 -1.82
N ALA A 216 19.93 -18.48 -2.42
CA ALA A 216 20.21 -19.74 -1.74
C ALA A 216 21.70 -20.10 -1.73
N SER A 217 22.40 -19.86 -2.84
CA SER A 217 23.79 -20.35 -3.02
C SER A 217 24.87 -19.45 -2.41
N SER A 218 24.58 -18.15 -2.24
CA SER A 218 25.53 -17.14 -1.74
C SER A 218 24.97 -16.28 -0.60
N LEU A 219 23.74 -16.56 -0.13
CA LEU A 219 23.05 -15.80 0.92
C LEU A 219 22.81 -14.33 0.53
N ASN A 220 22.68 -14.07 -0.76
CA ASN A 220 22.45 -12.71 -1.27
C ASN A 220 20.99 -12.29 -1.08
N ASP A 221 20.74 -11.00 -0.95
CA ASP A 221 19.47 -10.40 -1.39
C ASP A 221 18.20 -10.87 -0.64
N HIS A 222 18.32 -11.54 0.49
CA HIS A 222 17.15 -12.07 1.23
C HIS A 222 16.13 -10.98 1.57
N HIS A 223 16.56 -9.79 2.00
CA HIS A 223 15.67 -8.63 2.17
C HIS A 223 14.95 -8.21 0.87
N PHE A 224 15.63 -8.17 -0.29
CA PHE A 224 14.99 -7.84 -1.56
C PHE A 224 13.93 -8.87 -1.91
N HIS A 225 14.25 -10.16 -1.83
CA HIS A 225 13.35 -11.24 -2.21
C HIS A 225 12.18 -11.37 -1.21
N TYR A 226 12.51 -11.57 0.07
CA TYR A 226 11.55 -11.92 1.11
C TYR A 226 10.74 -10.69 1.55
N GLY A 227 11.24 -9.47 1.33
CA GLY A 227 10.48 -8.25 1.50
C GLY A 227 9.18 -8.24 0.70
N TYR A 228 9.19 -8.77 -0.54
CA TYR A 228 7.96 -8.92 -1.32
C TYR A 228 7.02 -10.02 -0.81
N PHE A 229 7.56 -11.12 -0.26
CA PHE A 229 6.72 -12.13 0.41
C PHE A 229 6.00 -11.51 1.60
N VAL A 230 6.72 -10.74 2.42
CA VAL A 230 6.15 -10.01 3.56
C VAL A 230 5.16 -8.96 3.09
N ARG A 231 5.40 -8.26 1.97
CA ARG A 231 4.46 -7.29 1.40
C ARG A 231 3.14 -7.94 0.98
N GLY A 232 3.21 -9.08 0.28
CA GLY A 232 2.02 -9.87 -0.08
C GLY A 232 1.28 -10.39 1.14
N ALA A 233 2.01 -10.90 2.14
CA ALA A 233 1.43 -11.34 3.41
C ALA A 233 0.78 -10.20 4.20
N ALA A 234 1.37 -9.01 4.22
CA ALA A 234 0.81 -7.83 4.86
C ALA A 234 -0.51 -7.39 4.20
N GLU A 235 -0.62 -7.50 2.87
CA GLU A 235 -1.89 -7.24 2.17
C GLU A 235 -2.97 -8.26 2.54
N LEU A 236 -2.62 -9.54 2.70
CA LEU A 236 -3.56 -10.54 3.19
C LEU A 236 -3.95 -10.29 4.65
N ALA A 237 -2.98 -9.99 5.52
CA ALA A 237 -3.23 -9.71 6.95
C ALA A 237 -4.18 -8.52 7.15
N ARG A 238 -4.06 -7.49 6.31
CA ARG A 238 -4.96 -6.33 6.29
C ARG A 238 -6.43 -6.69 6.05
N ASN A 239 -6.70 -7.83 5.40
CA ASN A 239 -8.04 -8.28 5.00
C ASN A 239 -8.48 -9.59 5.67
N ASP A 240 -7.58 -10.32 6.32
CA ASP A 240 -7.82 -11.64 6.91
C ASP A 240 -6.89 -11.93 8.10
N GLU A 241 -7.29 -11.46 9.29
CA GLU A 241 -6.59 -11.72 10.57
C GLU A 241 -6.46 -13.23 10.87
N SER A 242 -7.43 -14.05 10.42
CA SER A 242 -7.35 -15.49 10.64
C SER A 242 -6.19 -16.09 9.85
N TRP A 243 -5.94 -15.65 8.62
CA TRP A 243 -4.82 -16.13 7.82
C TRP A 243 -3.47 -15.74 8.45
N SER A 244 -3.35 -14.51 8.93
CA SER A 244 -2.11 -13.95 9.51
C SER A 244 -1.81 -14.40 10.94
N ALA A 245 -2.72 -15.10 11.61
CA ALA A 245 -2.46 -15.66 12.93
C ALA A 245 -1.24 -16.61 12.93
N ASP A 246 -0.43 -16.55 14.00
CA ASP A 246 0.76 -17.41 14.21
C ASP A 246 0.47 -18.91 14.04
N SER A 247 -0.73 -19.34 14.43
CA SER A 247 -1.15 -20.74 14.38
C SER A 247 -1.49 -21.22 12.97
N ASN A 248 -1.60 -20.30 12.00
CA ASN A 248 -1.80 -20.56 10.59
C ASN A 248 -0.53 -20.20 9.82
N TRP A 249 -0.51 -19.07 9.09
CA TRP A 249 0.60 -18.71 8.21
C TRP A 249 1.52 -17.62 8.78
N GLY A 250 1.05 -16.85 9.77
CA GLY A 250 1.82 -15.77 10.36
C GLY A 250 3.17 -16.20 10.93
N GLY A 251 3.22 -17.39 11.53
CA GLY A 251 4.47 -17.93 12.08
C GLY A 251 5.55 -18.14 11.02
N MET A 252 5.20 -18.55 9.80
CA MET A 252 6.16 -18.71 8.70
C MET A 252 6.59 -17.35 8.11
N VAL A 253 5.68 -16.37 8.03
CA VAL A 253 6.01 -15.00 7.61
C VAL A 253 6.98 -14.36 8.60
N ASP A 254 6.77 -14.54 9.90
CA ASP A 254 7.69 -14.10 10.95
C ASP A 254 9.08 -14.73 10.82
N LEU A 255 9.18 -16.00 10.41
CA LEU A 255 10.46 -16.64 10.13
C LEU A 255 11.17 -16.01 8.92
N LEU A 256 10.43 -15.62 7.88
CA LEU A 256 11.01 -14.88 6.75
C LEU A 256 11.53 -13.51 7.18
N VAL A 257 10.75 -12.75 7.97
CA VAL A 257 11.20 -11.45 8.53
C VAL A 257 12.46 -11.64 9.36
N ARG A 258 12.51 -12.65 10.22
CA ARG A 258 13.68 -12.93 11.05
C ARG A 258 14.89 -13.33 10.24
N ASP A 259 14.71 -13.98 9.09
CA ASP A 259 15.86 -14.36 8.28
C ASP A 259 16.63 -13.12 7.78
N TYR A 260 15.96 -12.09 7.26
CA TYR A 260 16.66 -10.88 6.77
C TYR A 260 16.84 -9.79 7.84
N ALA A 261 15.98 -9.77 8.86
CA ALA A 261 15.88 -8.71 9.86
C ALA A 261 15.51 -9.20 11.26
N ASN A 262 16.15 -10.27 11.77
CA ASN A 262 15.94 -10.72 13.15
C ASN A 262 16.17 -9.57 14.14
N TRP A 263 15.08 -9.07 14.72
CA TRP A 263 15.09 -7.93 15.64
C TRP A 263 15.48 -8.34 17.06
N GLU A 264 15.40 -9.63 17.36
CA GLU A 264 15.87 -10.20 18.61
C GLU A 264 17.33 -10.63 18.51
N ARG A 265 18.08 -10.44 19.60
CA ARG A 265 19.50 -10.80 19.65
C ARG A 265 19.64 -12.28 20.02
N PRO A 266 20.28 -13.12 19.18
CA PRO A 266 20.51 -14.51 19.52
C PRO A 266 21.47 -14.62 20.70
N ASN A 267 21.21 -15.53 21.62
CA ASN A 267 22.02 -15.78 22.81
C ASN A 267 23.20 -16.77 22.55
N GLY A 268 23.39 -17.19 21.31
CA GLY A 268 24.47 -18.08 20.88
C GLY A 268 24.17 -19.58 21.02
N ALA A 269 22.94 -19.98 21.38
CA ALA A 269 22.48 -21.36 21.34
C ALA A 269 22.19 -21.82 19.90
N ASN A 270 23.21 -21.82 19.04
CA ASN A 270 23.08 -22.01 17.59
C ASN A 270 22.81 -23.47 17.18
N THR A 271 21.71 -24.09 17.63
CA THR A 271 21.31 -25.47 17.30
C THR A 271 19.81 -25.77 17.48
N GLN A 272 18.89 -24.83 17.29
CA GLN A 272 17.45 -25.09 17.52
C GLN A 272 16.63 -24.98 16.23
N GLU A 273 15.57 -25.79 16.16
CA GLU A 273 14.58 -25.72 15.10
C GLU A 273 13.92 -24.32 15.15
N PRO A 274 13.79 -23.59 14.02
CA PRO A 274 13.20 -22.25 14.02
C PRO A 274 11.82 -22.17 14.67
N ALA A 275 11.03 -23.24 14.58
CA ALA A 275 9.72 -23.33 15.22
C ALA A 275 9.79 -23.36 16.77
N ASP A 276 10.88 -23.84 17.36
CA ASP A 276 11.05 -23.93 18.81
C ASP A 276 11.71 -22.69 19.39
N ASN A 277 12.63 -22.06 18.66
CA ASN A 277 13.39 -20.90 19.12
C ASN A 277 13.81 -20.00 17.95
N PRO A 278 12.87 -19.19 17.42
CA PRO A 278 13.10 -18.39 16.23
C PRO A 278 14.16 -17.30 16.44
N ALA A 279 14.22 -16.70 17.64
CA ALA A 279 15.19 -15.65 17.96
C ALA A 279 16.66 -16.13 17.89
N ASP A 280 16.94 -17.37 18.33
CA ASP A 280 18.28 -17.94 18.30
C ASP A 280 18.64 -18.66 16.98
N SER A 281 17.68 -18.76 16.06
CA SER A 281 17.85 -19.47 14.78
C SER A 281 18.40 -18.59 13.65
N PHE A 282 18.38 -17.27 13.83
CA PHE A 282 18.84 -16.32 12.82
C PHE A 282 19.83 -15.31 13.40
N PRO A 283 20.83 -14.84 12.63
CA PRO A 283 21.70 -13.77 13.05
C PRO A 283 20.91 -12.47 13.24
N PHE A 284 21.31 -11.67 14.21
CA PHE A 284 20.72 -10.35 14.46
C PHE A 284 20.89 -9.43 13.24
N LEU A 285 19.77 -8.93 12.70
CA LEU A 285 19.70 -8.01 11.57
C LEU A 285 20.63 -8.39 10.39
N ARG A 286 20.45 -9.58 9.80
CA ARG A 286 21.33 -10.15 8.77
C ARG A 286 21.80 -9.13 7.73
N ASN A 287 20.87 -8.48 7.06
CA ASN A 287 21.18 -7.59 5.93
C ASN A 287 21.56 -6.19 6.38
N PHE A 288 20.94 -5.68 7.44
CA PHE A 288 21.12 -4.31 7.89
C PHE A 288 22.45 -4.11 8.62
N SER A 289 23.19 -3.05 8.29
CA SER A 289 24.35 -2.62 9.06
C SER A 289 23.97 -1.48 10.01
N PRO A 290 23.80 -1.72 11.33
CA PRO A 290 23.29 -0.70 12.24
C PRO A 290 24.14 0.57 12.30
N PHE A 291 25.45 0.45 12.10
CA PHE A 291 26.37 1.58 12.09
C PHE A 291 26.53 2.21 10.70
N GLY A 292 26.43 1.42 9.62
CA GLY A 292 26.44 1.94 8.25
C GLY A 292 25.16 2.70 7.90
N GLY A 293 24.06 2.34 8.56
CA GLY A 293 22.74 2.93 8.36
C GLY A 293 21.97 2.33 7.18
N HIS A 294 22.58 1.39 6.45
CA HIS A 294 21.98 0.76 5.28
C HIS A 294 22.31 -0.74 5.25
N SER A 295 21.66 -1.44 4.35
CA SER A 295 21.77 -2.88 4.17
C SER A 295 22.91 -3.27 3.25
N TRP A 296 23.28 -4.54 3.32
CA TRP A 296 24.23 -5.16 2.42
C TRP A 296 23.59 -6.35 1.72
N ALA A 297 23.79 -6.39 0.41
CA ALA A 297 23.19 -7.36 -0.49
C ALA A 297 23.96 -8.68 -0.52
N ALA A 298 25.29 -8.63 -0.67
CA ALA A 298 26.09 -9.84 -0.83
C ALA A 298 26.35 -10.56 0.50
N GLY A 299 25.95 -11.83 0.62
CA GLY A 299 26.08 -12.60 1.85
C GLY A 299 27.53 -12.91 2.26
N THR A 300 28.43 -13.05 1.29
CA THR A 300 29.84 -13.42 1.55
C THR A 300 30.81 -12.25 1.57
N ALA A 301 30.43 -11.10 1.00
CA ALA A 301 31.27 -9.91 0.84
C ALA A 301 32.66 -10.19 0.19
N GLU A 302 32.77 -11.20 -0.68
CA GLU A 302 34.04 -11.63 -1.29
C GLU A 302 34.53 -10.72 -2.45
N PHE A 303 34.59 -9.41 -2.21
CA PHE A 303 35.10 -8.42 -3.16
C PHE A 303 36.20 -7.56 -2.55
N ALA A 304 37.11 -7.06 -3.39
CA ALA A 304 38.19 -6.17 -2.93
C ALA A 304 37.67 -4.85 -2.34
N ASP A 305 36.52 -4.40 -2.84
CA ASP A 305 35.87 -3.14 -2.53
C ASP A 305 34.92 -3.23 -1.31
N GLY A 306 34.91 -4.39 -0.63
CA GLY A 306 34.01 -4.71 0.47
C GLY A 306 32.66 -5.24 0.02
N ASN A 307 31.63 -5.07 0.85
CA ASN A 307 30.26 -5.45 0.48
C ASN A 307 29.60 -4.38 -0.41
N ASN A 308 28.45 -4.66 -0.99
CA ASN A 308 27.70 -3.75 -1.88
C ASN A 308 26.19 -3.82 -1.65
N GLN A 309 25.50 -2.78 -2.12
CA GLN A 309 24.06 -2.74 -2.29
C GLN A 309 23.76 -1.93 -3.55
N GLU A 310 22.93 -2.49 -4.43
CA GLU A 310 22.44 -1.82 -5.63
C GLU A 310 21.11 -1.13 -5.33
N SER A 311 20.02 -1.91 -5.23
CA SER A 311 18.67 -1.41 -4.97
C SER A 311 18.48 -1.05 -3.50
N SER A 312 18.71 0.21 -3.14
CA SER A 312 18.35 0.70 -1.80
C SER A 312 16.84 0.73 -1.60
N SER A 313 16.07 0.98 -2.66
CA SER A 313 14.61 1.01 -2.63
C SER A 313 13.99 -0.36 -2.33
N GLU A 314 14.57 -1.48 -2.79
CA GLU A 314 14.08 -2.81 -2.41
C GLU A 314 14.37 -3.15 -0.93
N ALA A 315 15.46 -2.64 -0.35
CA ALA A 315 15.68 -2.73 1.10
C ALA A 315 14.64 -1.91 1.88
N ILE A 316 14.38 -0.67 1.44
CA ILE A 316 13.37 0.21 2.04
C ILE A 316 11.96 -0.40 1.90
N HIS A 317 11.67 -1.02 0.77
CA HIS A 317 10.45 -1.79 0.54
C HIS A 317 10.31 -2.95 1.54
N ALA A 318 11.37 -3.73 1.77
CA ALA A 318 11.34 -4.84 2.73
C ALA A 318 11.06 -4.38 4.17
N TYR A 319 11.60 -3.22 4.57
CA TYR A 319 11.32 -2.64 5.89
C TYR A 319 9.97 -1.94 5.97
N GLY A 320 9.49 -1.35 4.88
CA GLY A 320 8.12 -0.85 4.78
C GLY A 320 7.09 -1.98 4.89
N ALA A 321 7.33 -3.12 4.24
CA ALA A 321 6.53 -4.33 4.38
C ALA A 321 6.54 -4.86 5.82
N MET A 322 7.70 -4.82 6.49
CA MET A 322 7.81 -5.18 7.92
C MET A 322 7.00 -4.24 8.82
N VAL A 323 6.95 -2.92 8.53
CA VAL A 323 6.07 -1.98 9.25
C VAL A 323 4.61 -2.37 9.07
N GLN A 324 4.15 -2.61 7.83
CA GLN A 324 2.76 -2.99 7.56
C GLN A 324 2.40 -4.32 8.24
N TRP A 325 3.25 -5.34 8.12
CA TRP A 325 3.06 -6.64 8.78
C TRP A 325 2.96 -6.49 10.30
N ALA A 326 3.86 -5.72 10.91
CA ALA A 326 3.84 -5.49 12.36
C ALA A 326 2.57 -4.78 12.82
N VAL A 327 2.05 -3.82 12.05
CA VAL A 327 0.78 -3.14 12.36
C VAL A 327 -0.39 -4.13 12.24
N PHE A 328 -0.53 -4.83 11.12
CA PHE A 328 -1.68 -5.72 10.89
C PHE A 328 -1.67 -7.01 11.74
N THR A 329 -0.55 -7.33 12.38
CA THR A 329 -0.44 -8.45 13.33
C THR A 329 -0.38 -8.00 14.79
N GLY A 330 -0.40 -6.68 15.06
CA GLY A 330 -0.32 -6.14 16.42
C GLY A 330 1.01 -6.41 17.14
N ASN A 331 2.13 -6.46 16.40
CA ASN A 331 3.46 -6.75 16.93
C ASN A 331 4.27 -5.47 17.18
N ASP A 332 4.04 -4.83 18.33
CA ASP A 332 4.69 -3.57 18.72
C ASP A 332 6.24 -3.64 18.77
N GLU A 333 6.80 -4.79 19.19
CA GLU A 333 8.25 -4.96 19.25
C GLU A 333 8.86 -5.00 17.86
N MET A 334 8.22 -5.73 16.93
CA MET A 334 8.61 -5.72 15.53
C MET A 334 8.45 -4.33 14.92
N LEU A 335 7.33 -3.63 15.20
CA LEU A 335 7.08 -2.28 14.71
C LEU A 335 8.17 -1.29 15.14
N ASN A 336 8.62 -1.36 16.40
CA ASN A 336 9.72 -0.54 16.91
C ASN A 336 11.01 -0.72 16.08
N TRP A 337 11.35 -1.96 15.73
CA TRP A 337 12.52 -2.25 14.90
C TRP A 337 12.30 -1.95 13.43
N ALA A 338 11.11 -2.19 12.89
CA ALA A 338 10.75 -1.89 11.51
C ALA A 338 10.84 -0.39 11.22
N ALA A 339 10.32 0.45 12.13
CA ALA A 339 10.46 1.90 12.05
C ALA A 339 11.93 2.34 12.07
N TYR A 340 12.76 1.71 12.91
CA TYR A 340 14.21 1.96 12.92
C TYR A 340 14.88 1.59 11.60
N LEU A 341 14.64 0.39 11.09
CA LEU A 341 15.26 -0.12 9.87
C LEU A 341 14.85 0.72 8.66
N TYR A 342 13.55 0.97 8.50
CA TYR A 342 13.01 1.82 7.42
C TYR A 342 13.62 3.23 7.47
N THR A 343 13.59 3.89 8.63
CA THR A 343 14.06 5.28 8.77
C THR A 343 15.55 5.39 8.48
N HIS A 344 16.37 4.48 9.02
CA HIS A 344 17.80 4.55 8.84
C HIS A 344 18.21 4.19 7.40
N GLU A 345 17.63 3.13 6.81
CA GLU A 345 17.91 2.72 5.42
C GLU A 345 17.59 3.85 4.44
N MET A 346 16.42 4.48 4.61
CA MET A 346 15.99 5.61 3.79
C MET A 346 16.92 6.82 3.95
N LEU A 347 17.27 7.21 5.18
CA LEU A 347 18.17 8.35 5.38
C LEU A 347 19.56 8.07 4.81
N ALA A 348 20.10 6.86 5.00
CA ALA A 348 21.36 6.47 4.39
C ALA A 348 21.27 6.47 2.85
N SER A 349 20.14 6.06 2.27
CA SER A 349 19.91 6.17 0.83
C SER A 349 19.95 7.63 0.35
N MET A 350 19.25 8.55 1.01
CA MET A 350 19.30 9.99 0.70
C MET A 350 20.73 10.55 0.76
N GLU A 351 21.54 10.07 1.71
CA GLU A 351 22.91 10.53 1.89
C GLU A 351 23.90 9.93 0.88
N TYR A 352 23.79 8.64 0.55
CA TYR A 352 24.84 7.92 -0.17
C TYR A 352 24.47 7.56 -1.60
N TRP A 353 23.19 7.31 -1.89
CA TRP A 353 22.72 7.07 -3.24
C TRP A 353 22.41 8.38 -3.96
N PHE A 354 21.68 9.28 -3.30
CA PHE A 354 21.18 10.51 -3.95
C PHE A 354 21.98 11.78 -3.62
N ASP A 355 22.90 11.69 -2.65
CA ASP A 355 23.69 12.81 -2.11
C ASP A 355 22.85 14.11 -2.02
N VAL A 356 21.73 14.02 -1.28
CA VAL A 356 20.70 15.06 -1.19
C VAL A 356 21.26 16.44 -0.90
N ASP A 357 22.34 16.51 -0.10
CA ASP A 357 22.98 17.76 0.31
C ASP A 357 24.21 18.15 -0.53
N ASN A 358 24.59 17.34 -1.54
CA ASN A 358 25.82 17.50 -2.33
C ASN A 358 27.09 17.63 -1.47
N GLN A 359 27.23 16.74 -0.49
CA GLN A 359 28.28 16.82 0.53
C GLN A 359 29.05 15.51 0.71
N ASN A 360 28.55 14.39 0.20
CA ASN A 360 29.08 13.07 0.55
C ASN A 360 29.83 12.37 -0.57
N GLN A 361 29.48 12.65 -1.83
CA GLN A 361 30.14 12.02 -2.96
C GLN A 361 31.53 12.64 -3.21
N PRO A 362 32.52 11.87 -3.73
CA PRO A 362 33.89 12.35 -3.86
C PRO A 362 34.06 13.46 -4.91
N ASP A 363 35.06 14.31 -4.73
CA ASP A 363 35.48 15.29 -5.73
C ASP A 363 35.70 14.63 -7.11
N GLY A 364 34.94 15.05 -8.12
CA GLY A 364 35.01 14.53 -9.50
C GLY A 364 34.02 13.41 -9.81
N TRP A 365 33.16 13.03 -8.86
CA TRP A 365 31.89 12.39 -9.13
C TRP A 365 30.95 13.41 -9.78
N ASP A 366 30.41 13.09 -10.95
CA ASP A 366 29.61 14.00 -11.80
C ASP A 366 28.22 13.41 -12.07
N HIS A 367 27.68 12.69 -11.09
CA HIS A 367 26.37 12.06 -11.13
C HIS A 367 25.55 12.44 -9.90
N ASP A 368 24.25 12.64 -10.06
CA ASP A 368 23.29 12.93 -8.99
C ASP A 368 22.74 11.65 -8.34
N THR A 369 23.18 10.47 -8.82
CA THR A 369 22.89 9.18 -8.20
C THR A 369 24.08 8.22 -8.25
N ALA A 370 24.17 7.31 -7.28
CA ALA A 370 24.95 6.10 -7.38
C ALA A 370 24.01 4.91 -7.65
N GLY A 371 24.27 4.14 -8.72
CA GLY A 371 23.54 2.89 -8.97
C GLY A 371 23.90 1.79 -7.96
N ILE A 372 25.17 1.73 -7.52
CA ILE A 372 25.65 0.79 -6.50
C ILE A 372 26.57 1.48 -5.50
N VAL A 373 26.31 1.26 -4.22
CA VAL A 373 27.17 1.71 -3.12
C VAL A 373 27.97 0.52 -2.57
N TRP A 374 29.29 0.68 -2.48
CA TRP A 374 30.24 -0.33 -2.01
C TRP A 374 30.92 0.10 -0.72
N GLY A 375 31.52 -0.82 0.03
CA GLY A 375 32.31 -0.50 1.22
C GLY A 375 33.34 0.63 1.02
N ASP A 376 33.99 0.68 -0.14
CA ASP A 376 35.04 1.68 -0.43
C ASP A 376 34.80 2.62 -1.63
N LYS A 377 33.67 2.50 -2.34
CA LYS A 377 33.39 3.30 -3.55
C LYS A 377 31.89 3.49 -3.83
N TYR A 378 31.62 4.31 -4.86
CA TYR A 378 30.34 4.41 -5.57
C TYR A 378 30.51 3.90 -7.01
N ALA A 379 29.43 3.41 -7.62
CA ALA A 379 29.40 3.05 -9.02
C ALA A 379 28.13 3.59 -9.69
N TYR A 380 28.30 4.25 -10.84
CA TYR A 380 27.20 4.65 -11.72
C TYR A 380 27.04 3.53 -12.75
N GLY A 381 26.15 2.58 -12.45
CA GLY A 381 26.01 1.33 -13.17
C GLY A 381 25.10 0.38 -12.42
N THR A 382 24.70 -0.71 -13.07
CA THR A 382 24.00 -1.83 -12.43
C THR A 382 24.70 -3.17 -12.70
N TRP A 383 24.23 -4.24 -12.07
CA TRP A 383 24.68 -5.60 -12.31
C TRP A 383 24.28 -6.16 -13.68
N PHE A 384 23.28 -5.56 -14.35
CA PHE A 384 22.66 -6.14 -15.55
C PHE A 384 22.59 -5.19 -16.77
N SER A 385 22.52 -3.87 -16.57
CA SER A 385 22.47 -2.88 -17.66
C SER A 385 23.28 -1.61 -17.37
N SER A 386 23.71 -0.95 -18.44
CA SER A 386 24.31 0.39 -18.39
C SER A 386 23.35 1.50 -18.82
N ASP A 387 22.10 1.15 -19.13
CA ASP A 387 21.09 2.12 -19.55
C ASP A 387 20.73 3.05 -18.39
N SER A 388 20.54 4.34 -18.69
CA SER A 388 20.36 5.38 -17.68
C SER A 388 19.13 5.13 -16.80
N GLU A 389 18.02 4.72 -17.41
CA GLU A 389 16.78 4.38 -16.75
C GLU A 389 16.92 3.14 -15.84
N ALA A 390 17.84 2.21 -16.15
CA ALA A 390 18.12 1.09 -15.26
C ALA A 390 18.96 1.55 -14.05
N ILE A 391 19.99 2.38 -14.27
CA ILE A 391 20.88 2.90 -13.21
C ILE A 391 20.10 3.74 -12.19
N HIS A 392 19.20 4.57 -12.68
CA HIS A 392 18.35 5.42 -11.84
C HIS A 392 17.14 4.64 -11.29
N GLY A 393 16.40 3.96 -12.17
CA GLY A 393 15.17 3.26 -11.85
C GLY A 393 15.30 2.13 -10.83
N ILE A 394 16.47 1.47 -10.76
CA ILE A 394 16.73 0.41 -9.77
C ILE A 394 16.70 0.92 -8.32
N ASN A 395 16.92 2.22 -8.10
CA ASN A 395 16.82 2.87 -6.79
C ASN A 395 15.50 3.63 -6.59
N TYR A 396 14.57 3.52 -7.54
CA TYR A 396 13.20 4.03 -7.40
C TYR A 396 12.23 2.90 -7.07
N LEU A 397 12.34 1.79 -7.81
CA LEU A 397 11.41 0.67 -7.74
C LEU A 397 11.60 -0.17 -6.46
N PRO A 398 10.56 -0.84 -5.96
CA PRO A 398 9.16 -0.74 -6.41
C PRO A 398 8.49 0.54 -5.86
N PHE A 399 7.51 1.07 -6.60
CA PHE A 399 6.68 2.16 -6.09
C PHE A 399 5.55 1.63 -5.20
N GLY A 400 5.16 2.45 -4.23
CA GLY A 400 4.11 2.16 -3.25
C GLY A 400 4.17 3.13 -2.08
N GLY A 401 3.30 3.00 -1.08
CA GLY A 401 3.23 3.97 0.03
C GLY A 401 4.48 4.03 0.93
N HIS A 402 5.41 3.10 0.79
CA HIS A 402 6.74 3.10 1.44
C HIS A 402 7.78 3.95 0.69
N SER A 403 7.54 4.28 -0.59
CA SER A 403 8.48 4.96 -1.50
C SER A 403 8.33 6.49 -1.52
N LEU A 404 7.40 7.05 -0.74
CA LEU A 404 7.06 8.48 -0.72
C LEU A 404 8.24 9.39 -0.34
N TYR A 405 9.28 8.86 0.31
CA TYR A 405 10.50 9.60 0.61
C TYR A 405 11.21 10.15 -0.65
N LEU A 406 11.01 9.51 -1.80
CA LEU A 406 11.57 9.94 -3.09
C LEU A 406 11.01 11.31 -3.54
N GLY A 407 9.86 11.73 -2.99
CA GLY A 407 9.20 12.99 -3.31
C GLY A 407 9.42 14.13 -2.32
N TRP A 408 10.25 13.94 -1.27
CA TRP A 408 10.47 14.97 -0.24
C TRP A 408 11.17 16.22 -0.74
N ASP A 409 11.95 16.10 -1.80
CA ASP A 409 12.66 17.20 -2.42
C ASP A 409 12.43 17.15 -3.95
N ALA A 410 11.52 18.01 -4.41
CA ALA A 410 11.18 18.13 -5.82
C ALA A 410 12.36 18.61 -6.68
N ASP A 411 13.27 19.41 -6.12
CA ASP A 411 14.46 19.90 -6.83
C ASP A 411 15.47 18.76 -7.00
N LEU A 412 15.64 17.90 -5.99
CA LEU A 412 16.41 16.66 -6.10
C LEU A 412 15.80 15.74 -7.16
N ALA A 413 14.48 15.52 -7.12
CA ALA A 413 13.79 14.68 -8.08
C ALA A 413 13.93 15.21 -9.52
N GLU A 414 13.80 16.53 -9.73
CA GLU A 414 13.99 17.17 -11.04
C GLU A 414 15.41 16.98 -11.55
N ARG A 415 16.40 17.22 -10.68
CA ARG A 415 17.82 17.10 -11.01
C ARG A 415 18.18 15.67 -11.40
N ASN A 416 17.78 14.71 -10.58
CA ASN A 416 18.08 13.30 -10.78
C ASN A 416 17.40 12.75 -12.06
N TYR A 417 16.12 13.09 -12.28
CA TYR A 417 15.42 12.75 -13.51
C TYR A 417 16.06 13.40 -14.74
N SER A 418 16.46 14.67 -14.65
CA SER A 418 17.11 15.39 -15.75
C SER A 418 18.46 14.77 -16.12
N GLU A 419 19.23 14.27 -15.16
CA GLU A 419 20.46 13.53 -15.43
C GLU A 419 20.14 12.22 -16.19
N ALA A 420 19.15 11.46 -15.73
CA ALA A 420 18.72 10.24 -16.42
C ALA A 420 18.38 10.55 -17.89
N VAL A 421 17.58 11.58 -18.15
CA VAL A 421 17.21 12.01 -19.51
C VAL A 421 18.43 12.44 -20.33
N ALA A 422 19.41 13.11 -19.71
CA ALA A 422 20.61 13.57 -20.39
C ALA A 422 21.56 12.42 -20.78
N ASN A 423 21.53 11.33 -20.02
CA ASN A 423 22.33 10.12 -20.24
C ASN A 423 21.57 9.03 -21.03
N ASP A 424 20.28 9.22 -21.29
CA ASP A 424 19.48 8.36 -22.14
C ASP A 424 19.78 8.57 -23.63
N ASP A 425 19.95 7.47 -24.36
CA ASP A 425 20.22 7.48 -25.81
C ASP A 425 19.02 8.02 -26.61
N ASN A 426 17.80 7.95 -26.05
CA ASN A 426 16.56 8.40 -26.68
C ASN A 426 16.03 9.75 -26.13
N GLY A 427 16.77 10.41 -25.24
CA GLY A 427 16.41 11.72 -24.67
C GLY A 427 15.11 11.69 -23.85
N GLY A 428 14.91 10.65 -23.04
CA GLY A 428 13.76 10.48 -22.15
C GLY A 428 12.57 9.74 -22.77
N ALA A 429 12.72 9.22 -24.00
CA ALA A 429 11.77 8.27 -24.57
C ALA A 429 12.18 6.85 -24.16
N TRP A 430 11.84 6.52 -22.91
CA TRP A 430 12.27 5.31 -22.21
C TRP A 430 11.86 4.04 -22.96
N ASP A 431 12.86 3.25 -23.38
CA ASP A 431 12.65 1.92 -23.95
C ASP A 431 12.55 0.85 -22.86
N TYR A 432 13.03 1.16 -21.65
CA TYR A 432 13.07 0.30 -20.48
C TYR A 432 12.40 1.00 -19.28
N TRP A 433 11.54 0.29 -18.56
CA TRP A 433 10.80 0.75 -17.36
C TRP A 433 10.19 2.18 -17.45
N PRO A 434 9.45 2.50 -18.51
CA PRO A 434 8.87 3.83 -18.69
C PRO A 434 7.97 4.25 -17.51
N ASP A 435 7.19 3.32 -16.96
CA ASP A 435 6.33 3.52 -15.79
C ASP A 435 7.10 3.93 -14.53
N ILE A 436 8.18 3.24 -14.20
CA ILE A 436 9.03 3.59 -13.05
C ILE A 436 9.56 5.02 -13.21
N MET A 437 10.01 5.37 -14.41
CA MET A 437 10.49 6.72 -14.70
C MET A 437 9.37 7.77 -14.62
N TRP A 438 8.14 7.46 -15.05
CA TRP A 438 7.00 8.38 -14.96
C TRP A 438 6.50 8.55 -13.53
N ASN A 439 6.49 7.48 -12.72
CA ASN A 439 6.14 7.56 -11.31
C ASN A 439 7.11 8.47 -10.55
N TYR A 440 8.42 8.38 -10.81
CA TYR A 440 9.40 9.29 -10.25
C TYR A 440 9.25 10.72 -10.78
N ARG A 441 8.99 10.87 -12.09
CA ARG A 441 8.76 12.16 -12.74
C ARG A 441 7.61 12.93 -12.10
N ALA A 442 6.58 12.23 -11.60
CA ALA A 442 5.42 12.86 -10.97
C ALA A 442 5.81 13.77 -9.79
N PHE A 443 6.88 13.47 -9.06
CA PHE A 443 7.33 14.30 -7.93
C PHE A 443 7.96 15.64 -8.32
N SER A 444 8.51 15.76 -9.54
CA SER A 444 9.11 17.02 -10.02
C SER A 444 8.23 17.73 -11.03
N ASN A 445 7.50 16.98 -11.86
CA ASN A 445 6.66 17.51 -12.93
C ASN A 445 5.55 16.53 -13.31
N VAL A 446 4.47 16.55 -12.56
CA VAL A 446 3.33 15.66 -12.76
C VAL A 446 2.61 15.84 -14.10
N SER A 447 2.60 17.06 -14.65
CA SER A 447 2.01 17.31 -15.97
C SER A 447 2.77 16.57 -17.07
N ASP A 448 4.11 16.56 -16.99
CA ASP A 448 4.96 15.83 -17.93
C ASP A 448 4.80 14.31 -17.77
N ALA A 449 4.76 13.79 -16.54
CA ALA A 449 4.48 12.38 -16.27
C ALA A 449 3.13 11.93 -16.88
N LYS A 450 2.08 12.73 -16.71
CA LYS A 450 0.75 12.49 -17.31
C LYS A 450 0.83 12.46 -18.83
N ASP A 451 1.46 13.46 -19.44
CA ASP A 451 1.60 13.54 -20.90
C ASP A 451 2.35 12.34 -21.47
N MET A 452 3.44 11.91 -20.82
CA MET A 452 4.22 10.74 -21.23
C MET A 452 3.38 9.45 -21.14
N PHE A 453 2.74 9.18 -20.00
CA PHE A 453 1.87 8.01 -19.83
C PHE A 453 0.75 7.97 -20.89
N GLN A 454 0.06 9.11 -21.08
CA GLN A 454 -1.04 9.22 -22.04
C GLN A 454 -0.58 9.04 -23.49
N SER A 455 0.65 9.42 -23.81
CA SER A 455 1.24 9.25 -25.14
C SER A 455 1.65 7.80 -25.45
N ALA A 456 1.82 6.95 -24.42
CA ALA A 456 2.48 5.65 -24.53
C ALA A 456 1.67 4.49 -23.90
N LYS A 457 0.33 4.53 -23.88
CA LYS A 457 -0.58 3.53 -23.24
C LYS A 457 -0.34 2.04 -23.58
N ASN A 458 0.37 1.74 -24.68
CA ASN A 458 0.66 0.37 -25.13
C ASN A 458 2.05 -0.14 -24.68
N TYR A 459 2.68 0.52 -23.70
CA TYR A 459 3.94 0.05 -23.12
C TYR A 459 3.77 -1.26 -22.34
N THR A 460 4.89 -1.95 -22.12
CA THR A 460 4.98 -3.10 -21.23
C THR A 460 5.44 -2.62 -19.86
N PRO A 461 4.65 -2.81 -18.79
CA PRO A 461 5.08 -2.46 -17.45
C PRO A 461 6.35 -3.17 -16.99
N GLU A 462 7.07 -2.54 -16.06
CA GLU A 462 8.07 -3.23 -15.24
C GLU A 462 7.42 -4.47 -14.59
N ALA A 463 8.17 -5.55 -14.37
CA ALA A 463 7.61 -6.83 -13.96
C ALA A 463 6.83 -6.78 -12.62
N GLY A 464 7.25 -5.91 -11.70
CA GLY A 464 6.57 -5.67 -10.42
C GLY A 464 5.57 -4.52 -10.45
N GLU A 465 5.26 -3.98 -11.64
CA GLU A 465 4.45 -2.78 -11.81
C GLU A 465 3.23 -3.06 -12.71
N THR A 466 2.24 -2.17 -12.66
CA THR A 466 1.04 -2.27 -13.49
C THR A 466 0.65 -0.91 -14.05
N LYS A 467 -0.07 -0.91 -15.19
CA LYS A 467 -0.69 0.32 -15.71
C LYS A 467 -1.69 0.91 -14.72
N ALA A 468 -2.41 0.06 -13.98
CA ALA A 468 -3.38 0.49 -12.99
C ALA A 468 -2.69 1.30 -11.89
N HIS A 469 -1.62 0.77 -11.32
CA HIS A 469 -0.87 1.45 -10.28
C HIS A 469 -0.14 2.69 -10.81
N THR A 470 0.52 2.63 -11.97
CA THR A 470 1.15 3.82 -12.60
C THR A 470 0.15 4.95 -12.83
N TYR A 471 -1.02 4.65 -13.40
CA TYR A 471 -2.06 5.63 -13.67
C TYR A 471 -2.65 6.21 -12.37
N HIS A 472 -2.91 5.35 -11.39
CA HIS A 472 -3.40 5.73 -10.07
C HIS A 472 -2.39 6.62 -9.32
N TRP A 473 -1.11 6.25 -9.33
CA TRP A 473 -0.02 6.96 -8.67
C TRP A 473 0.13 8.39 -9.20
N ILE A 474 0.34 8.55 -10.50
CA ILE A 474 0.60 9.86 -11.12
C ILE A 474 -0.55 10.84 -10.84
N TYR A 475 -1.80 10.36 -10.88
CA TYR A 475 -2.97 11.21 -10.67
C TYR A 475 -3.25 11.52 -9.20
N ASN A 476 -2.89 10.63 -8.27
CA ASN A 476 -2.94 10.93 -6.85
C ASN A 476 -1.88 11.95 -6.43
N ILE A 477 -0.65 11.83 -6.94
CA ILE A 477 0.39 12.85 -6.72
C ILE A 477 -0.04 14.21 -7.33
N ASP A 478 -0.73 14.21 -8.48
CA ASP A 478 -1.28 15.46 -9.04
C ASP A 478 -2.35 16.10 -8.15
N ALA A 479 -3.17 15.29 -7.48
CA ALA A 479 -4.27 15.76 -6.65
C ALA A 479 -3.81 16.24 -5.27
N MET A 480 -2.90 15.50 -4.63
CA MET A 480 -2.47 15.76 -3.25
C MET A 480 -1.20 16.60 -3.15
N GLY A 481 -0.43 16.68 -4.24
CA GLY A 481 0.91 17.28 -4.24
C GLY A 481 2.01 16.32 -3.79
N ASN A 482 3.16 16.90 -3.43
CA ASN A 482 4.32 16.12 -3.03
C ASN A 482 4.24 15.70 -1.57
N PRO A 483 4.81 14.55 -1.18
CA PRO A 483 4.88 14.15 0.22
C PRO A 483 5.62 15.20 1.06
N ASP A 484 5.01 15.67 2.16
CA ASP A 484 5.57 16.74 3.01
C ASP A 484 6.45 16.17 4.14
N PRO A 485 7.78 16.32 4.07
CA PRO A 485 8.68 15.82 5.11
C PRO A 485 8.67 16.67 6.39
N SER A 486 7.94 17.78 6.46
CA SER A 486 7.90 18.62 7.66
C SER A 486 6.89 18.12 8.70
N VAL A 487 5.96 17.26 8.29
CA VAL A 487 4.88 16.73 9.13
C VAL A 487 5.14 15.26 9.48
N THR A 488 4.97 14.90 10.75
CA THR A 488 4.93 13.52 11.25
C THR A 488 3.56 13.25 11.86
N ALA A 489 3.26 12.00 12.21
CA ALA A 489 2.00 11.61 12.83
C ALA A 489 2.23 10.66 14.02
N ASP A 490 1.23 10.60 14.90
CA ASP A 490 1.22 9.67 16.05
C ASP A 490 0.84 8.22 15.70
N TYR A 491 0.71 7.91 14.40
CA TYR A 491 0.35 6.60 13.87
C TYR A 491 1.22 6.23 12.67
N PRO A 492 1.73 4.97 12.58
CA PRO A 492 2.73 4.59 11.57
C PRO A 492 2.20 4.49 10.13
N LEU A 493 0.89 4.33 9.95
CA LEU A 493 0.24 4.24 8.65
C LEU A 493 -0.43 5.55 8.24
N ALA A 494 0.28 6.67 8.42
CA ALA A 494 -0.19 8.00 8.11
C ALA A 494 0.89 8.81 7.38
N TYR A 495 0.47 9.73 6.52
CA TYR A 495 1.35 10.56 5.71
C TYR A 495 0.67 11.90 5.38
N ALA A 496 1.46 12.95 5.15
CA ALA A 496 0.99 14.24 4.69
C ALA A 496 1.57 14.59 3.31
N PHE A 497 0.79 15.29 2.49
CA PHE A 497 1.15 15.76 1.16
C PHE A 497 0.86 17.26 1.06
N ASP A 498 1.64 18.02 0.30
CA ASP A 498 1.48 19.45 0.08
C ASP A 498 1.57 19.76 -1.42
N ASP A 499 0.53 20.39 -1.96
CA ASP A 499 0.46 20.84 -3.36
C ASP A 499 0.99 22.28 -3.57
N GLY A 500 1.49 22.90 -2.50
CA GLY A 500 1.94 24.29 -2.42
C GLY A 500 0.81 25.27 -2.08
N THR A 501 -0.42 24.78 -1.93
CA THR A 501 -1.61 25.56 -1.56
C THR A 501 -2.31 25.02 -0.32
N GLU A 502 -2.41 23.70 -0.18
CA GLU A 502 -3.00 23.00 0.95
C GLU A 502 -2.29 21.69 1.27
N THR A 503 -2.39 21.28 2.54
CA THR A 503 -1.90 19.97 3.00
C THR A 503 -3.04 18.95 2.97
N THR A 504 -2.79 17.81 2.33
CA THR A 504 -3.64 16.62 2.38
C THR A 504 -3.08 15.64 3.42
N TYR A 505 -3.87 15.29 4.42
CA TYR A 505 -3.52 14.30 5.44
C TYR A 505 -4.17 12.98 5.08
N VAL A 506 -3.41 11.89 5.14
CA VAL A 506 -3.87 10.55 4.81
C VAL A 506 -3.51 9.62 5.96
N ALA A 507 -4.45 8.77 6.37
CA ALA A 507 -4.17 7.70 7.31
C ALA A 507 -4.99 6.45 7.00
N TYR A 508 -4.36 5.28 7.15
CA TYR A 508 -5.05 3.99 7.14
C TYR A 508 -5.10 3.44 8.56
N ASN A 509 -6.28 3.05 9.02
CA ASN A 509 -6.47 2.42 10.32
C ASN A 509 -6.60 0.91 10.16
N GLY A 510 -5.63 0.16 10.69
CA GLY A 510 -5.65 -1.30 10.73
C GLY A 510 -6.37 -1.91 11.94
N GLU A 511 -6.95 -1.08 12.81
CA GLU A 511 -7.65 -1.52 14.01
C GLU A 511 -9.15 -1.79 13.74
N ASP A 512 -9.76 -2.63 14.57
CA ASP A 512 -11.20 -2.92 14.56
C ASP A 512 -12.09 -1.80 15.13
N ALA A 513 -11.48 -0.75 15.66
CA ALA A 513 -12.15 0.44 16.17
C ALA A 513 -11.64 1.68 15.44
N SER A 514 -12.47 2.72 15.35
CA SER A 514 -12.03 4.01 14.84
C SER A 514 -10.94 4.59 15.74
N ILE A 515 -9.92 5.18 15.11
CA ILE A 515 -8.82 5.89 15.77
C ILE A 515 -8.86 7.38 15.42
N THR A 516 -8.12 8.18 16.19
CA THR A 516 -7.79 9.55 15.84
C THR A 516 -6.28 9.63 15.66
N VAL A 517 -5.85 10.01 14.46
CA VAL A 517 -4.44 10.27 14.15
C VAL A 517 -4.18 11.76 14.34
N THR A 518 -3.11 12.10 15.05
CA THR A 518 -2.67 13.49 15.27
C THR A 518 -1.36 13.73 14.54
N PHE A 519 -1.34 14.75 13.69
CA PHE A 519 -0.17 15.21 12.97
C PHE A 519 0.61 16.25 13.77
N SER A 520 1.91 16.38 13.51
CA SER A 520 2.84 17.21 14.28
C SER A 520 2.58 18.72 14.16
N ASP A 521 1.84 19.14 13.14
CA ASP A 521 1.35 20.51 12.97
C ASP A 521 0.06 20.82 13.79
N GLY A 522 -0.50 19.81 14.45
CA GLY A 522 -1.69 19.89 15.29
C GLY A 522 -2.99 19.46 14.60
N THR A 523 -2.96 19.10 13.32
CA THR A 523 -4.13 18.54 12.63
C THR A 523 -4.47 17.17 13.20
N SER A 524 -5.75 16.84 13.27
CA SER A 524 -6.21 15.50 13.61
C SER A 524 -7.01 14.90 12.44
N LEU A 525 -7.14 13.58 12.42
CA LEU A 525 -7.93 12.87 11.44
C LEU A 525 -8.62 11.70 12.12
N SER A 526 -9.95 11.67 12.09
CA SER A 526 -10.70 10.49 12.53
C SER A 526 -10.69 9.46 11.42
N VAL A 527 -10.21 8.26 11.72
CA VAL A 527 -10.08 7.19 10.73
C VAL A 527 -10.96 6.02 11.18
N PRO A 528 -11.98 5.62 10.39
CA PRO A 528 -12.82 4.47 10.73
C PRO A 528 -12.01 3.16 10.77
N ALA A 529 -12.54 2.14 11.45
CA ALA A 529 -11.91 0.82 11.52
C ALA A 529 -11.64 0.24 10.12
N ASN A 530 -10.49 -0.39 9.92
CA ASN A 530 -10.12 -1.11 8.69
C ASN A 530 -10.33 -0.29 7.40
N SER A 531 -9.95 1.00 7.43
CA SER A 531 -10.22 1.93 6.33
C SER A 531 -9.16 3.01 6.17
N MET A 532 -9.12 3.62 5.00
CA MET A 532 -8.36 4.84 4.74
C MET A 532 -9.25 6.07 4.88
N ALA A 533 -8.72 7.14 5.45
CA ALA A 533 -9.34 8.45 5.47
C ALA A 533 -8.36 9.52 4.97
N THR A 534 -8.93 10.59 4.40
CA THR A 534 -8.21 11.76 3.91
C THR A 534 -8.85 13.04 4.45
N SER A 535 -8.07 14.10 4.60
CA SER A 535 -8.57 15.46 4.81
C SER A 535 -7.68 16.49 4.12
N THR A 536 -8.29 17.49 3.49
CA THR A 536 -7.62 18.62 2.83
C THR A 536 -8.04 19.91 3.53
N GLY A 537 -7.07 20.74 3.90
CA GLY A 537 -7.30 22.20 3.98
C GLY A 537 -8.45 22.72 4.86
N ASP A 538 -8.71 22.16 6.04
CA ASP A 538 -9.16 22.92 7.22
C ASP A 538 -9.03 22.02 8.45
N SER A 539 -8.43 22.55 9.50
CA SER A 539 -8.21 21.86 10.76
C SER A 539 -9.50 21.18 11.24
N SER A 540 -9.45 19.87 11.48
CA SER A 540 -10.33 19.27 12.49
C SER A 540 -9.93 19.90 13.82
N ASP A 541 -10.46 21.06 14.17
CA ASP A 541 -10.28 21.61 15.50
C ASP A 541 -11.16 20.77 16.44
N PRO A 542 -10.62 19.89 17.29
CA PRO A 542 -11.42 19.14 18.26
C PRO A 542 -12.09 20.07 19.30
N SER A 543 -11.85 21.38 19.23
CA SER A 543 -12.55 22.41 20.00
C SER A 543 -13.86 22.90 19.35
N ASP A 544 -14.18 22.46 18.12
CA ASP A 544 -15.45 22.79 17.50
C ASP A 544 -16.63 22.17 18.25
N THR A 545 -17.58 23.02 18.60
CA THR A 545 -18.80 22.68 19.36
C THR A 545 -20.07 23.03 18.60
N THR A 546 -19.93 23.42 17.33
CA THR A 546 -21.03 23.91 16.48
C THR A 546 -21.46 22.81 15.52
N ALA A 547 -22.62 22.20 15.75
CA ALA A 547 -23.14 21.20 14.84
C ALA A 547 -23.37 21.75 13.41
N PRO A 548 -23.24 20.90 12.37
CA PRO A 548 -23.57 21.25 10.99
C PRO A 548 -24.99 21.79 10.83
N THR A 549 -25.23 22.49 9.71
CA THR A 549 -26.60 22.80 9.31
C THR A 549 -27.40 21.52 9.08
N THR A 550 -28.67 21.50 9.47
CA THR A 550 -29.57 20.37 9.22
C THR A 550 -29.70 20.06 7.71
N PRO A 551 -29.48 18.80 7.29
CA PRO A 551 -29.76 18.36 5.93
C PRO A 551 -31.22 18.67 5.54
N SER A 552 -31.46 19.10 4.30
CA SER A 552 -32.78 19.58 3.89
C SER A 552 -33.30 18.82 2.67
N ASN A 553 -34.59 18.99 2.35
CA ASN A 553 -35.24 18.38 1.17
C ASN A 553 -35.06 16.86 1.05
N LEU A 554 -35.05 16.13 2.18
CA LEU A 554 -35.06 14.67 2.15
C LEU A 554 -36.31 14.18 1.39
N SER A 555 -36.10 13.29 0.44
CA SER A 555 -37.14 12.69 -0.39
C SER A 555 -36.81 11.25 -0.70
N SER A 556 -37.84 10.44 -0.98
CA SER A 556 -37.64 9.10 -1.54
C SER A 556 -37.61 9.17 -3.06
N THR A 557 -36.60 8.55 -3.65
CA THR A 557 -36.40 8.48 -5.11
C THR A 557 -36.88 7.15 -5.71
N GLY A 558 -37.16 6.15 -4.87
CA GLY A 558 -37.71 4.86 -5.25
C GLY A 558 -37.89 3.94 -4.05
N HIS A 559 -38.66 2.87 -4.22
CA HIS A 559 -38.79 1.78 -3.24
C HIS A 559 -39.10 0.47 -3.95
N THR A 560 -38.77 -0.64 -3.27
CA THR A 560 -39.14 -2.01 -3.67
C THR A 560 -39.88 -2.70 -2.54
N SER A 561 -40.12 -4.01 -2.67
CA SER A 561 -40.65 -4.83 -1.58
C SER A 561 -39.71 -4.97 -0.37
N SER A 562 -38.44 -4.60 -0.50
CA SER A 562 -37.43 -4.77 0.55
C SER A 562 -36.43 -3.62 0.69
N SER A 563 -36.62 -2.51 -0.03
CA SER A 563 -35.70 -1.37 0.02
C SER A 563 -36.38 -0.03 -0.25
N VAL A 564 -35.75 1.06 0.18
CA VAL A 564 -36.16 2.45 -0.09
C VAL A 564 -34.92 3.27 -0.43
N SER A 565 -34.93 3.95 -1.58
CA SER A 565 -33.90 4.90 -2.00
C SER A 565 -34.28 6.33 -1.58
N LEU A 566 -33.30 7.08 -1.09
CA LEU A 566 -33.41 8.41 -0.49
C LEU A 566 -32.43 9.39 -1.12
N ALA A 567 -32.80 10.66 -1.21
CA ALA A 567 -31.92 11.77 -1.58
C ALA A 567 -32.24 13.04 -0.77
N TRP A 568 -31.24 13.85 -0.46
CA TRP A 568 -31.36 15.10 0.30
C TRP A 568 -30.39 16.17 -0.23
N ASP A 569 -30.54 17.42 0.24
CA ASP A 569 -29.58 18.50 -0.01
C ASP A 569 -28.50 18.48 1.07
N ALA A 570 -27.26 18.72 0.63
CA ALA A 570 -26.07 18.71 1.50
C ALA A 570 -26.17 19.70 2.67
N ALA A 571 -25.66 19.28 3.81
CA ALA A 571 -25.35 20.15 4.94
C ALA A 571 -24.03 20.89 4.69
N SER A 572 -23.86 22.02 5.37
CA SER A 572 -22.60 22.73 5.50
C SER A 572 -22.24 22.89 6.97
N ASP A 573 -20.96 22.87 7.29
CA ASP A 573 -20.45 23.31 8.57
C ASP A 573 -19.30 24.31 8.35
N SER A 574 -19.13 25.25 9.28
CA SER A 574 -18.12 26.32 9.19
C SER A 574 -16.96 26.17 10.17
N GLY A 575 -16.99 25.13 11.01
CA GLY A 575 -15.92 24.72 11.89
C GLY A 575 -15.18 23.53 11.29
N SER A 576 -15.39 22.35 11.86
CA SER A 576 -14.69 21.11 11.49
C SER A 576 -15.19 20.45 10.20
N GLY A 577 -16.15 21.06 9.49
CA GLY A 577 -16.68 20.54 8.23
C GLY A 577 -17.62 19.36 8.45
N VAL A 578 -18.44 19.00 7.45
CA VAL A 578 -19.30 17.80 7.55
C VAL A 578 -18.42 16.57 7.34
N ASP A 579 -18.49 15.60 8.25
CA ASP A 579 -17.74 14.33 8.22
C ASP A 579 -18.58 13.19 7.59
N HIS A 580 -19.82 13.03 8.05
CA HIS A 580 -20.76 12.03 7.50
C HIS A 580 -22.22 12.40 7.73
N TYR A 581 -23.14 11.64 7.13
CA TYR A 581 -24.57 11.68 7.43
C TYR A 581 -25.02 10.38 8.11
N ASN A 582 -25.84 10.50 9.16
CA ASN A 582 -26.55 9.37 9.76
C ASN A 582 -27.94 9.24 9.12
N VAL A 583 -28.30 8.03 8.68
CA VAL A 583 -29.63 7.72 8.12
C VAL A 583 -30.43 6.89 9.12
N TYR A 584 -31.62 7.38 9.46
CA TYR A 584 -32.48 6.78 10.48
C TYR A 584 -33.74 6.15 9.85
N VAL A 585 -34.16 5.02 10.43
CA VAL A 585 -35.38 4.28 10.10
C VAL A 585 -36.16 4.07 11.39
N ASP A 586 -37.41 4.55 11.44
CA ASP A 586 -38.29 4.49 12.62
C ASP A 586 -37.62 4.96 13.93
N GLY A 587 -36.77 5.98 13.81
CA GLY A 587 -36.02 6.55 14.94
C GLY A 587 -34.76 5.80 15.36
N THR A 588 -34.39 4.71 14.67
CA THR A 588 -33.15 3.97 14.90
C THR A 588 -32.14 4.26 13.78
N ARG A 589 -30.88 4.49 14.11
CA ARG A 589 -29.83 4.71 13.09
C ARG A 589 -29.61 3.40 12.33
N SER A 590 -29.87 3.44 11.02
CA SER A 590 -29.73 2.29 10.13
C SER A 590 -28.33 2.21 9.53
N GLN A 591 -27.77 3.35 9.09
CA GLN A 591 -26.46 3.41 8.44
C GLN A 591 -25.83 4.81 8.51
N GLN A 592 -24.56 4.90 8.13
CA GLN A 592 -23.79 6.13 7.93
C GLN A 592 -23.34 6.20 6.46
N VAL A 593 -23.25 7.41 5.90
CA VAL A 593 -22.72 7.66 4.55
C VAL A 593 -21.79 8.87 4.57
N SER A 594 -20.75 8.91 3.73
CA SER A 594 -19.72 9.97 3.73
C SER A 594 -20.27 11.37 3.45
N ALA A 595 -19.55 12.42 3.86
CA ALA A 595 -19.94 13.82 3.66
C ALA A 595 -20.23 14.23 2.21
N GLY A 596 -19.58 13.60 1.24
CA GLY A 596 -19.82 13.81 -0.20
C GLY A 596 -21.10 13.14 -0.73
N THR A 597 -21.74 12.29 0.07
CA THR A 597 -22.90 11.51 -0.35
C THR A 597 -24.22 12.19 0.04
N THR A 598 -25.06 12.50 -0.94
CA THR A 598 -26.40 13.09 -0.71
C THR A 598 -27.55 12.20 -1.15
N MET A 599 -27.28 10.91 -1.40
CA MET A 599 -28.28 9.89 -1.73
C MET A 599 -27.86 8.50 -1.24
N THR A 600 -28.81 7.65 -0.86
CA THR A 600 -28.52 6.26 -0.44
C THR A 600 -29.72 5.33 -0.65
N THR A 601 -29.52 4.02 -0.52
CA THR A 601 -30.61 3.03 -0.49
C THR A 601 -30.56 2.21 0.80
N VAL A 602 -31.65 2.23 1.56
CA VAL A 602 -31.85 1.40 2.75
C VAL A 602 -32.49 0.08 2.33
N SER A 603 -31.79 -1.04 2.58
CA SER A 603 -32.24 -2.39 2.20
C SER A 603 -32.63 -3.24 3.41
N GLY A 604 -33.19 -4.44 3.17
CA GLY A 604 -33.56 -5.39 4.22
C GLY A 604 -34.85 -5.03 4.97
N LEU A 605 -35.67 -4.16 4.39
CA LEU A 605 -36.95 -3.74 4.93
C LEU A 605 -38.01 -4.83 4.73
N ALA A 606 -38.96 -4.92 5.65
CA ALA A 606 -40.10 -5.82 5.51
C ALA A 606 -41.06 -5.26 4.46
N SER A 607 -41.61 -6.13 3.63
CA SER A 607 -42.56 -5.76 2.58
C SER A 607 -43.89 -5.26 3.11
N GLY A 608 -44.59 -4.41 2.36
CA GLY A 608 -45.90 -3.86 2.71
C GLY A 608 -45.89 -3.05 4.01
N THR A 609 -44.72 -2.60 4.45
CA THR A 609 -44.51 -1.98 5.76
C THR A 609 -44.12 -0.52 5.55
N THR A 610 -44.73 0.37 6.34
CA THR A 610 -44.39 1.80 6.31
C THR A 610 -43.27 2.10 7.27
N TYR A 611 -42.24 2.79 6.78
CA TYR A 611 -41.08 3.22 7.52
C TYR A 611 -40.94 4.74 7.46
N ASP A 612 -40.54 5.35 8.57
CA ASP A 612 -40.21 6.77 8.66
C ASP A 612 -38.69 6.97 8.58
N PHE A 613 -38.26 7.78 7.61
CA PHE A 613 -36.85 8.08 7.36
C PHE A 613 -36.51 9.54 7.68
N TYR A 614 -35.36 9.78 8.29
CA TYR A 614 -34.74 11.10 8.37
C TYR A 614 -33.22 10.99 8.35
N VAL A 615 -32.54 12.10 8.07
CA VAL A 615 -31.08 12.18 7.98
C VAL A 615 -30.58 13.31 8.90
N THR A 616 -29.44 13.11 9.55
CA THR A 616 -28.66 14.15 10.25
C THR A 616 -27.26 14.21 9.63
N ALA A 617 -26.59 15.34 9.77
CA ALA A 617 -25.18 15.51 9.45
C ALA A 617 -24.36 15.53 10.74
N VAL A 618 -23.13 15.02 10.70
CA VAL A 618 -22.17 15.06 11.81
C VAL A 618 -20.91 15.73 11.30
N ASP A 619 -20.33 16.63 12.10
CA ASP A 619 -19.06 17.27 11.76
C ASP A 619 -17.83 16.47 12.22
N GLY A 620 -16.63 16.92 11.81
CA GLY A 620 -15.35 16.31 12.20
C GLY A 620 -15.05 16.36 13.71
N ALA A 621 -15.75 17.21 14.49
CA ALA A 621 -15.67 17.26 15.95
C ALA A 621 -16.74 16.41 16.66
N GLY A 622 -17.58 15.70 15.92
CA GLY A 622 -18.61 14.81 16.43
C GLY A 622 -19.92 15.48 16.87
N ASN A 623 -20.14 16.75 16.52
CA ASN A 623 -21.42 17.41 16.76
C ASN A 623 -22.45 16.99 15.70
N GLU A 624 -23.59 16.48 16.14
CA GLU A 624 -24.69 16.05 15.25
C GLU A 624 -25.72 17.16 15.07
N SER A 625 -26.10 17.42 13.81
CA SER A 625 -27.10 18.40 13.42
C SER A 625 -28.50 18.02 13.92
N GLY A 626 -29.46 18.95 13.83
CA GLY A 626 -30.87 18.59 13.88
C GLY A 626 -31.26 17.67 12.71
N ALA A 627 -32.30 16.85 12.91
CA ALA A 627 -32.86 15.96 11.87
C ALA A 627 -33.49 16.75 10.71
N SER A 628 -33.34 16.21 9.50
CA SER A 628 -34.06 16.65 8.29
C SER A 628 -35.58 16.56 8.46
N ASN A 629 -36.33 16.91 7.40
CA ASN A 629 -37.73 16.50 7.32
C ASN A 629 -37.84 14.96 7.31
N THR A 630 -38.90 14.42 7.89
CA THR A 630 -39.20 12.98 7.85
C THR A 630 -39.92 12.62 6.55
N VAL A 631 -39.55 11.51 5.93
CA VAL A 631 -40.23 10.91 4.78
C VAL A 631 -40.78 9.54 5.19
N SER A 632 -42.10 9.34 5.05
CA SER A 632 -42.74 8.04 5.30
C SER A 632 -42.91 7.29 3.98
N VAL A 633 -42.33 6.10 3.86
CA VAL A 633 -42.43 5.26 2.64
C VAL A 633 -42.95 3.88 3.01
N THR A 634 -43.94 3.40 2.26
CA THR A 634 -44.43 2.01 2.37
C THR A 634 -43.73 1.16 1.31
N THR A 635 -42.96 0.17 1.74
CA THR A 635 -42.39 -0.83 0.83
C THR A 635 -43.49 -1.60 0.11
N ASP A 636 -43.20 -2.10 -1.08
CA ASP A 636 -44.17 -2.91 -1.82
C ASP A 636 -44.47 -4.22 -1.06
N SER A 637 -45.66 -4.78 -1.22
CA SER A 637 -46.03 -6.05 -0.55
C SER A 637 -45.25 -7.24 -1.12
N SER A 638 -44.82 -8.19 -0.26
CA SER A 638 -44.10 -9.38 -0.70
C SER A 638 -45.03 -10.26 -1.52
N GLY A 639 -44.66 -10.49 -2.78
CA GLY A 639 -45.42 -11.34 -3.68
C GLY A 639 -46.71 -10.66 -4.11
N ASN A 640 -46.64 -9.97 -5.25
CA ASN A 640 -47.86 -9.73 -5.97
C ASN A 640 -48.44 -11.08 -6.43
N SER A 641 -49.48 -11.58 -5.76
CA SER A 641 -50.17 -12.81 -6.17
C SER A 641 -50.87 -12.66 -7.52
N ASP A 642 -50.91 -11.46 -8.09
CA ASP A 642 -51.52 -11.17 -9.38
C ASP A 642 -50.74 -11.78 -10.55
N TYR A 643 -49.47 -12.16 -10.38
CA TYR A 643 -48.68 -12.73 -11.46
C TYR A 643 -47.54 -13.64 -11.02
N SER A 644 -47.03 -14.43 -11.95
CA SER A 644 -45.70 -15.06 -11.88
C SER A 644 -44.96 -14.83 -13.19
N GLN A 645 -43.65 -14.60 -13.15
CA GLN A 645 -42.86 -14.31 -14.34
C GLN A 645 -41.56 -15.11 -14.36
N SER A 646 -41.01 -15.34 -15.55
CA SER A 646 -39.67 -15.87 -15.73
C SER A 646 -39.02 -15.33 -17.01
N ALA A 647 -37.69 -15.26 -16.99
CA ALA A 647 -36.86 -15.10 -18.18
C ALA A 647 -35.93 -16.31 -18.24
N THR A 648 -36.04 -17.12 -19.30
CA THR A 648 -35.27 -18.36 -19.43
C THR A 648 -34.45 -18.32 -20.71
N ARG A 649 -33.18 -18.72 -20.62
CA ARG A 649 -32.31 -18.90 -21.78
C ARG A 649 -32.78 -20.10 -22.59
N ILE A 650 -32.85 -19.95 -23.90
CA ILE A 650 -33.27 -21.01 -24.82
C ILE A 650 -32.30 -21.09 -26.01
N ASP A 651 -32.09 -22.31 -26.50
CA ASP A 651 -31.29 -22.55 -27.70
C ASP A 651 -32.10 -22.09 -28.95
N GLY A 652 -31.47 -21.31 -29.84
CA GLY A 652 -32.12 -20.75 -31.02
C GLY A 652 -32.85 -21.80 -31.88
N SER A 653 -34.10 -21.52 -32.21
CA SER A 653 -35.02 -22.47 -32.87
C SER A 653 -34.66 -22.85 -34.32
N ASP A 654 -33.64 -22.23 -34.91
CA ASP A 654 -33.20 -22.43 -36.30
C ASP A 654 -31.92 -23.28 -36.47
N GLY A 655 -31.35 -23.80 -35.37
CA GLY A 655 -30.16 -24.68 -35.43
C GLY A 655 -28.84 -23.96 -35.69
N ASP A 656 -28.81 -22.64 -35.51
CA ASP A 656 -27.59 -21.82 -35.47
C ASP A 656 -27.13 -21.70 -34.01
N THR A 657 -26.03 -22.35 -33.65
CA THR A 657 -25.49 -22.41 -32.27
C THR A 657 -24.71 -21.14 -31.89
N ALA A 658 -25.01 -20.01 -32.51
CA ALA A 658 -24.26 -18.75 -32.37
C ALA A 658 -25.13 -17.56 -31.91
N ILE A 659 -26.45 -17.76 -31.76
CA ILE A 659 -27.35 -16.80 -31.12
C ILE A 659 -28.15 -17.54 -30.05
N ASP A 660 -27.89 -17.22 -28.79
CA ASP A 660 -28.65 -17.75 -27.66
C ASP A 660 -29.78 -16.73 -27.36
N GLU A 661 -31.04 -17.17 -27.23
CA GLU A 661 -32.23 -16.28 -27.11
C GLU A 661 -32.79 -16.26 -25.66
N LEU A 662 -33.56 -15.23 -25.31
CA LEU A 662 -34.32 -15.17 -24.05
C LEU A 662 -35.83 -15.33 -24.30
N LEU A 663 -36.43 -16.34 -23.67
CA LEU A 663 -37.88 -16.48 -23.54
C LEU A 663 -38.36 -15.73 -22.31
N PHE A 664 -39.16 -14.68 -22.52
CA PHE A 664 -39.92 -14.04 -21.45
C PHE A 664 -41.31 -14.67 -21.31
N GLU A 665 -41.65 -15.10 -20.10
CA GLU A 665 -42.96 -15.63 -19.75
C GLU A 665 -43.57 -14.83 -18.58
N PHE A 666 -44.84 -14.49 -18.73
CA PHE A 666 -45.63 -13.83 -17.70
C PHE A 666 -46.98 -14.54 -17.57
N VAL A 667 -47.34 -14.96 -16.37
CA VAL A 667 -48.63 -15.56 -16.04
C VAL A 667 -49.39 -14.59 -15.16
N SER A 668 -50.54 -14.12 -15.62
CA SER A 668 -51.46 -13.36 -14.79
C SER A 668 -52.37 -14.30 -14.00
N ASN A 669 -52.55 -14.02 -12.71
CA ASN A 669 -53.50 -14.71 -11.83
C ASN A 669 -54.78 -13.89 -11.60
N VAL A 670 -54.91 -12.72 -12.26
CA VAL A 670 -56.05 -11.80 -12.09
C VAL A 670 -56.87 -11.55 -13.35
N GLY A 671 -56.58 -12.30 -14.43
CA GLY A 671 -57.18 -12.08 -15.74
C GLY A 671 -56.59 -10.83 -16.38
N SER A 672 -55.88 -11.02 -17.50
CA SER A 672 -55.23 -9.93 -18.21
C SER A 672 -55.39 -10.09 -19.72
N ASP A 673 -56.04 -9.11 -20.33
CA ASP A 673 -56.25 -9.11 -21.79
C ASP A 673 -54.93 -8.91 -22.55
N TRP A 674 -53.93 -8.26 -21.93
CA TRP A 674 -52.68 -7.92 -22.56
C TRP A 674 -51.53 -7.70 -21.57
N VAL A 675 -50.32 -8.03 -22.01
CA VAL A 675 -49.06 -7.77 -21.30
C VAL A 675 -48.02 -7.22 -22.28
N ASP A 676 -47.28 -6.20 -21.86
CA ASP A 676 -46.08 -5.69 -22.51
C ASP A 676 -44.85 -6.02 -21.65
N VAL A 677 -43.72 -6.36 -22.27
CA VAL A 677 -42.42 -6.49 -21.61
C VAL A 677 -41.53 -5.31 -22.03
N HIS A 678 -40.77 -4.82 -21.07
CA HIS A 678 -39.86 -3.70 -21.21
C HIS A 678 -38.49 -4.17 -20.74
N TYR A 679 -37.44 -3.98 -21.53
CA TYR A 679 -36.10 -4.38 -21.10
C TYR A 679 -34.99 -3.48 -21.64
N THR A 680 -33.87 -3.46 -20.94
CA THR A 680 -32.59 -2.87 -21.36
C THR A 680 -31.49 -3.93 -21.28
N VAL A 681 -30.40 -3.72 -22.02
CA VAL A 681 -29.19 -4.55 -21.95
C VAL A 681 -28.02 -3.64 -21.61
N ASN A 682 -27.30 -3.96 -20.53
CA ASN A 682 -26.17 -3.18 -20.01
C ASN A 682 -26.49 -1.68 -19.84
N GLY A 683 -27.71 -1.35 -19.36
CA GLY A 683 -28.17 0.03 -19.18
C GLY A 683 -28.40 0.81 -20.49
N GLY A 684 -28.45 0.12 -21.63
CA GLY A 684 -28.62 0.71 -22.96
C GLY A 684 -30.06 1.16 -23.28
N THR A 685 -30.39 1.17 -24.58
CA THR A 685 -31.73 1.60 -25.04
C THR A 685 -32.82 0.64 -24.54
N GLN A 686 -33.93 1.19 -24.03
CA GLN A 686 -35.09 0.39 -23.64
C GLN A 686 -35.91 -0.07 -24.85
N TYR A 687 -36.18 -1.37 -24.88
CA TYR A 687 -37.08 -2.01 -25.84
C TYR A 687 -38.43 -2.34 -25.18
N ASN A 688 -39.51 -2.29 -25.96
CA ASN A 688 -40.87 -2.45 -25.46
C ASN A 688 -41.66 -3.33 -26.43
N TYR A 689 -42.18 -4.46 -25.96
CA TYR A 689 -42.82 -5.45 -26.82
C TYR A 689 -44.13 -5.98 -26.22
N ARG A 690 -45.15 -6.09 -27.08
CA ARG A 690 -46.40 -6.76 -26.75
C ARG A 690 -46.18 -8.28 -26.73
N MET A 691 -46.53 -8.91 -25.62
CA MET A 691 -46.46 -10.37 -25.48
C MET A 691 -47.69 -11.05 -26.10
N ASN A 692 -47.51 -12.26 -26.61
CA ASN A 692 -48.60 -13.09 -27.16
C ASN A 692 -49.30 -13.85 -26.05
N ASN A 693 -50.60 -14.08 -26.16
CA ASN A 693 -51.39 -14.80 -25.14
C ASN A 693 -51.82 -16.21 -25.63
N PRO A 694 -50.95 -17.23 -25.62
CA PRO A 694 -51.26 -18.55 -26.17
C PRO A 694 -52.26 -19.37 -25.35
N SER A 695 -52.39 -19.13 -24.03
CA SER A 695 -53.22 -19.95 -23.13
C SER A 695 -54.19 -19.17 -22.22
N GLY A 696 -54.52 -17.93 -22.57
CA GLY A 696 -55.56 -17.12 -21.91
C GLY A 696 -55.01 -16.18 -20.84
N ASP A 697 -54.30 -16.72 -19.85
CA ASP A 697 -53.69 -15.93 -18.77
C ASP A 697 -52.15 -15.96 -18.79
N THR A 698 -51.58 -16.77 -19.67
CA THR A 698 -50.13 -16.82 -19.90
C THR A 698 -49.80 -16.01 -21.14
N HIS A 699 -48.88 -15.08 -20.98
CA HIS A 699 -48.33 -14.24 -22.03
C HIS A 699 -46.86 -14.60 -22.23
N THR A 700 -46.47 -14.88 -23.47
CA THR A 700 -45.09 -15.23 -23.85
C THR A 700 -44.60 -14.34 -24.97
N LEU A 701 -43.31 -14.01 -24.95
CA LEU A 701 -42.63 -13.37 -26.07
C LEU A 701 -41.48 -14.27 -26.52
N ASP A 702 -41.82 -15.22 -27.38
CA ASP A 702 -40.93 -15.99 -28.26
C ASP A 702 -41.78 -17.09 -28.93
N THR A 703 -42.12 -16.94 -30.22
CA THR A 703 -42.79 -18.02 -31.00
C THR A 703 -42.58 -17.94 -32.53
N SER A 704 -41.67 -17.12 -33.07
CA SER A 704 -41.46 -17.06 -34.54
C SER A 704 -40.11 -16.47 -34.94
N PRO A 705 -39.43 -16.99 -35.98
CA PRO A 705 -38.05 -16.63 -36.38
C PRO A 705 -37.85 -15.19 -36.91
N ASP A 706 -38.89 -14.35 -36.93
CA ASP A 706 -38.79 -12.93 -37.31
C ASP A 706 -38.71 -11.98 -36.09
N TYR A 707 -38.64 -12.49 -34.86
CA TYR A 707 -38.61 -11.70 -33.63
C TYR A 707 -37.38 -12.01 -32.77
N VAL A 708 -36.23 -11.51 -33.20
CA VAL A 708 -35.00 -11.55 -32.39
C VAL A 708 -35.08 -10.48 -31.31
N VAL A 709 -35.19 -10.91 -30.06
CA VAL A 709 -34.90 -10.07 -28.89
C VAL A 709 -33.38 -10.03 -28.75
N GLY A 710 -32.70 -9.18 -29.52
CA GLY A 710 -31.28 -8.79 -29.36
C GLY A 710 -30.17 -9.87 -29.39
N ASP A 711 -29.00 -9.53 -29.92
CA ASP A 711 -27.79 -10.38 -29.91
C ASP A 711 -27.12 -10.36 -28.51
N PHE A 712 -27.65 -11.12 -27.54
CA PHE A 712 -27.07 -11.20 -26.19
C PHE A 712 -25.71 -11.91 -26.19
N SER A 713 -24.75 -11.37 -25.43
CA SER A 713 -23.44 -11.97 -25.19
C SER A 713 -23.33 -12.43 -23.73
N SER A 714 -22.56 -13.50 -23.48
CA SER A 714 -22.31 -13.97 -22.11
C SER A 714 -21.71 -12.85 -21.26
N GLY A 715 -22.33 -12.59 -20.11
CA GLY A 715 -21.99 -11.50 -19.20
C GLY A 715 -22.91 -10.28 -19.29
N ASP A 716 -23.80 -10.18 -20.29
CA ASP A 716 -24.72 -9.04 -20.41
C ASP A 716 -25.72 -8.99 -19.25
N ASN A 717 -25.91 -7.81 -18.64
CA ASN A 717 -26.97 -7.59 -17.65
C ASN A 717 -28.26 -7.16 -18.35
N VAL A 718 -29.31 -7.96 -18.25
CA VAL A 718 -30.64 -7.68 -18.79
C VAL A 718 -31.55 -7.25 -17.66
N GLU A 719 -31.94 -5.97 -17.65
CA GLU A 719 -32.93 -5.43 -16.71
C GLU A 719 -34.28 -5.32 -17.40
N TYR A 720 -35.34 -5.84 -16.78
CA TYR A 720 -36.65 -5.91 -17.42
C TYR A 720 -37.82 -5.78 -16.44
N TYR A 721 -38.98 -5.31 -16.90
CA TYR A 721 -40.25 -5.29 -16.18
C TYR A 721 -41.42 -5.54 -17.15
N PHE A 722 -42.61 -5.82 -16.62
CA PHE A 722 -43.82 -6.01 -17.41
C PHE A 722 -44.88 -4.97 -17.08
N THR A 723 -45.64 -4.55 -18.08
CA THR A 723 -46.90 -3.82 -17.89
C THR A 723 -48.05 -4.74 -18.27
N TYR A 724 -48.97 -5.01 -17.35
CA TYR A 724 -50.12 -5.88 -17.60
C TYR A 724 -51.45 -5.18 -17.31
N GLU A 725 -52.49 -5.63 -17.99
CA GLU A 725 -53.85 -5.18 -17.74
C GLU A 725 -54.42 -5.83 -16.47
N LYS A 726 -55.01 -5.02 -15.60
CA LYS A 726 -55.80 -5.47 -14.45
C LYS A 726 -56.94 -4.50 -14.21
N ASN A 727 -58.18 -5.00 -14.20
CA ASN A 727 -59.41 -4.22 -13.96
C ASN A 727 -59.59 -3.00 -14.91
N GLY A 728 -59.12 -3.11 -16.15
CA GLY A 728 -59.17 -2.06 -17.17
C GLY A 728 -58.06 -1.02 -17.08
N GLY A 729 -57.07 -1.20 -16.19
CA GLY A 729 -55.90 -0.32 -16.03
C GLY A 729 -54.58 -1.03 -16.33
N ALA A 730 -53.58 -0.26 -16.75
CA ALA A 730 -52.20 -0.72 -16.92
C ALA A 730 -51.48 -0.72 -15.56
N ASN A 731 -50.80 -1.81 -15.22
CA ASN A 731 -50.05 -1.96 -13.98
C ASN A 731 -48.66 -2.50 -14.28
N ASP A 732 -47.64 -1.85 -13.74
CA ASP A 732 -46.26 -2.26 -13.91
C ASP A 732 -45.85 -3.24 -12.81
N THR A 733 -45.00 -4.20 -13.14
CA THR A 733 -44.28 -5.01 -12.16
C THR A 733 -43.08 -4.25 -11.60
N GLU A 734 -42.47 -4.80 -10.56
CA GLU A 734 -41.09 -4.45 -10.21
C GLU A 734 -40.13 -4.77 -11.37
N TRP A 735 -38.94 -4.16 -11.32
CA TRP A 735 -37.83 -4.51 -12.19
C TRP A 735 -37.18 -5.82 -11.75
N PHE A 736 -36.80 -6.62 -12.73
CA PHE A 736 -36.06 -7.86 -12.59
C PHE A 736 -34.74 -7.72 -13.33
N SER A 737 -33.72 -8.46 -12.88
CA SER A 737 -32.42 -8.49 -13.53
C SER A 737 -31.97 -9.93 -13.72
N LEU A 738 -31.34 -10.19 -14.86
CA LEU A 738 -30.72 -11.46 -15.22
C LEU A 738 -29.39 -11.16 -15.90
N THR A 739 -28.30 -11.75 -15.39
CA THR A 739 -27.04 -11.81 -16.15
C THR A 739 -27.12 -12.94 -17.17
N TYR A 740 -26.80 -12.62 -18.42
CA TYR A 740 -26.76 -13.52 -19.57
C TYR A 740 -25.49 -14.35 -19.65
#